data_AF-A0A2T3QHH7-F1
#
_entry.id   AF-A0A2T3QHH7-F1
#
_cell.length_a   1.000
_cell.length_b   1.000
_cell.length_c   1.000
_cell.angle_alpha   90.00
_cell.angle_beta   90.00
_cell.angle_gamma   90.00
#
_symmetry.space_group_name_H-M   'P 1'
#
loop_
_entity.id
_entity.type
_entity.pdbx_description
1 polymer ?
#
loop_
_entity_poly.entity_id
_entity_poly.type
_entity_poly.pdbx_seq_one_letter_code
_entity_poly.pdbx_strand_id
1 'polypeptide(L)'
;MNVKILNELSLLKTALSVEYSNYLTLAAESSIDSTKIQSTLNIYAAFCYLVKQGNYSALEILNDSSSLNAHFQSLIGFVYNYDDITIKHRYVIGNLLKNLFCYIAQDKHLTLDEVKLSVVKITEEASSCLAQFRELNIDKSKSDYLDGWQVLSKEGKEHEAHLDTLYVNFGEAFTNKVHLALKNYAFTQKSSSLTSALNALKKLFVGISTVYTDRDGLTIETLLSRNYVQLLFHKVFKVLFVRSQAAHNCPKDFHIKWRNAITYYTECFINTGVFAEPHKPFIVPDWKDPKDAAPTFSIGGNATQPESLRWFANIPLKIKDEEAVSIIQQRVDRDMAHVRHVCLLKFEELLEREDRNKAFQSTGLVKPLSGTAGYEKYKNFVGEDKLENTVATFYAHGIAAKDTAYLQFLGFHGNASQFNTELNLPTKSTLNVLLTLLVIEHPLITPSWLAEWDLFDVNGNMVGYKQVGNQHIAVSYKSRKGSTNAHQEVVLNEFSKSIVEFLIQHTHMSREYLKQKGDVNWRKMILTATAANVIRPYHLNTTLHSANDFYDWLQDETLFDKSSDITLEDAQAISDIHSLRSIRRHRGFQIYLETRSMDAVAEALGHEKKDANLLTSYLPKPLMDFFNARWIRQFQNAILLEAMKDSVHRLDAVNMEAQDIEVFLNNHGISNIPEHLDHGFTQQTTTDSEVSESLGFDKLTYTISTSLLQLLMAIRFVVESHDDEESFLDIVAHWYQSAVFVLDTLSSGKHSADDDLMEMLDIATNNKLDTHLVKEALLC
;
A
#
# COMPACT_ATOMS: atom_id res chain seq x y z
N MET A 1 -23.60 -21.73 6.33
CA MET A 1 -23.79 -20.39 5.75
C MET A 1 -22.62 -19.52 6.15
N ASN A 2 -22.00 -18.87 5.18
CA ASN A 2 -20.92 -17.94 5.43
C ASN A 2 -21.48 -16.51 5.59
N VAL A 3 -21.67 -16.08 6.85
CA VAL A 3 -22.25 -14.75 7.17
C VAL A 3 -21.44 -13.59 6.58
N LYS A 4 -20.13 -13.79 6.35
CA LYS A 4 -19.21 -12.74 5.87
C LYS A 4 -19.44 -12.35 4.41
N ILE A 5 -20.11 -13.19 3.63
CA ILE A 5 -20.24 -13.01 2.17
C ILE A 5 -21.67 -12.70 1.73
N LEU A 6 -22.66 -12.73 2.64
CA LEU A 6 -24.07 -12.58 2.28
C LEU A 6 -24.38 -11.27 1.56
N ASN A 7 -23.65 -10.20 1.86
CA ASN A 7 -23.78 -8.92 1.16
C ASN A 7 -23.31 -8.96 -0.31
N GLU A 8 -22.50 -9.96 -0.67
CA GLU A 8 -21.96 -10.15 -2.02
C GLU A 8 -22.83 -11.08 -2.88
N LEU A 9 -23.71 -11.88 -2.28
CA LEU A 9 -24.57 -12.84 -2.97
C LEU A 9 -25.76 -12.15 -3.62
N SER A 10 -25.77 -12.06 -4.95
CA SER A 10 -26.74 -11.25 -5.68
C SER A 10 -28.16 -11.81 -5.69
N LEU A 11 -28.36 -13.14 -5.58
CA LEU A 11 -29.69 -13.76 -5.53
C LEU A 11 -30.45 -13.42 -4.24
N LEU A 12 -29.77 -12.96 -3.18
CA LEU A 12 -30.45 -12.51 -1.97
C LEU A 12 -31.25 -11.21 -2.19
N LYS A 13 -30.85 -10.40 -3.17
CA LYS A 13 -31.55 -9.15 -3.51
C LYS A 13 -32.93 -9.40 -4.13
N THR A 14 -33.16 -10.59 -4.67
CA THR A 14 -34.44 -11.00 -5.28
C THR A 14 -35.22 -11.97 -4.39
N ALA A 15 -34.70 -12.30 -3.21
CA ALA A 15 -35.38 -13.19 -2.27
C ALA A 15 -36.67 -12.56 -1.70
N LEU A 16 -36.67 -11.25 -1.49
CA LEU A 16 -37.78 -10.48 -0.94
C LEU A 16 -38.38 -9.57 -2.01
N SER A 17 -39.67 -9.24 -1.90
CA SER A 17 -40.26 -8.20 -2.74
C SER A 17 -39.69 -6.83 -2.38
N VAL A 18 -39.67 -5.91 -3.36
CA VAL A 18 -39.14 -4.56 -3.18
C VAL A 18 -39.87 -3.82 -2.07
N GLU A 19 -41.20 -3.95 -2.03
CA GLU A 19 -42.06 -3.34 -1.02
C GLU A 19 -41.74 -3.88 0.37
N TYR A 20 -41.57 -5.20 0.50
CA TYR A 20 -41.27 -5.82 1.78
C TYR A 20 -39.83 -5.54 2.25
N SER A 21 -38.86 -5.50 1.34
CA SER A 21 -37.48 -5.10 1.64
C SER A 21 -37.40 -3.66 2.15
N ASN A 22 -38.16 -2.74 1.55
CA ASN A 22 -38.23 -1.35 2.00
C ASN A 22 -38.87 -1.24 3.38
N TYR A 23 -39.97 -1.97 3.63
CA TYR A 23 -40.61 -2.02 4.94
C TYR A 23 -39.65 -2.56 6.02
N LEU A 24 -38.95 -3.66 5.75
CA LEU A 24 -37.97 -4.23 6.69
C LEU A 24 -36.82 -3.29 7.01
N THR A 25 -36.38 -2.50 6.03
CA THR A 25 -35.34 -1.50 6.24
C THR A 25 -35.80 -0.44 7.23
N LEU A 26 -37.00 0.11 7.04
CA LEU A 26 -37.61 1.09 7.97
C LEU A 26 -37.86 0.49 9.37
N ALA A 27 -38.33 -0.75 9.43
CA ALA A 27 -38.53 -1.47 10.68
C ALA A 27 -37.20 -1.71 11.42
N ALA A 28 -36.13 -2.04 10.70
CA ALA A 28 -34.81 -2.25 11.27
C ALA A 28 -34.18 -0.94 11.77
N GLU A 29 -34.34 0.18 11.04
CA GLU A 29 -33.92 1.52 11.50
C GLU A 29 -34.58 1.93 12.83
N SER A 30 -35.79 1.43 13.07
CA SER A 30 -36.56 1.73 14.29
C SER A 30 -36.29 0.78 15.46
N SER A 31 -35.60 -0.35 15.24
CA SER A 31 -35.48 -1.44 16.23
C SER A 31 -34.07 -1.99 16.45
N ILE A 32 -33.12 -1.65 15.57
CA ILE A 32 -31.75 -2.18 15.56
C ILE A 32 -30.74 -1.03 15.46
N ASP A 33 -29.56 -1.22 16.07
CA ASP A 33 -28.42 -0.32 15.90
C ASP A 33 -28.00 -0.18 14.44
N SER A 34 -27.76 1.06 13.99
CA SER A 34 -27.48 1.40 12.60
C SER A 34 -26.30 0.61 11.99
N THR A 35 -25.31 0.23 12.80
CA THR A 35 -24.15 -0.55 12.34
C THR A 35 -24.47 -2.02 12.05
N LYS A 36 -25.65 -2.51 12.47
CA LYS A 36 -26.07 -3.93 12.40
C LYS A 36 -27.24 -4.19 11.48
N ILE A 37 -27.89 -3.16 10.94
CA ILE A 37 -29.07 -3.28 10.08
C ILE A 37 -28.76 -4.16 8.87
N GLN A 38 -27.77 -3.80 8.05
CA GLN A 38 -27.48 -4.52 6.81
C GLN A 38 -27.16 -6.00 7.04
N SER A 39 -26.34 -6.33 8.04
CA SER A 39 -26.01 -7.72 8.35
C SER A 39 -27.23 -8.52 8.79
N THR A 40 -28.14 -7.90 9.55
CA THR A 40 -29.36 -8.55 10.03
C THR A 40 -30.33 -8.82 8.89
N LEU A 41 -30.52 -7.82 8.01
CA LEU A 41 -31.37 -7.96 6.82
C LEU A 41 -30.83 -9.00 5.83
N ASN A 42 -29.51 -9.08 5.65
CA ASN A 42 -28.90 -10.10 4.78
C ASN A 42 -29.11 -11.52 5.32
N ILE A 43 -29.04 -11.72 6.65
CA ILE A 43 -29.32 -13.01 7.28
C ILE A 43 -30.79 -13.40 7.09
N TYR A 44 -31.71 -12.45 7.24
CA TYR A 44 -33.12 -12.70 6.98
C TYR A 44 -33.42 -13.00 5.50
N ALA A 45 -32.81 -12.24 4.59
CA ALA A 45 -32.91 -12.50 3.16
C ALA A 45 -32.35 -13.88 2.78
N ALA A 46 -31.25 -14.32 3.42
CA ALA A 46 -30.70 -15.67 3.24
C ALA A 46 -31.66 -16.76 3.72
N PHE A 47 -32.32 -16.57 4.87
CA PHE A 47 -33.36 -17.48 5.34
C PHE A 47 -34.53 -17.55 4.34
N CYS A 48 -35.08 -16.41 3.92
CA CYS A 48 -36.17 -16.37 2.95
C CYS A 48 -35.77 -16.97 1.60
N TYR A 49 -34.55 -16.71 1.12
CA TYR A 49 -34.04 -17.33 -0.09
C TYR A 49 -34.08 -18.87 0.00
N LEU A 50 -33.69 -19.41 1.16
CA LEU A 50 -33.62 -20.84 1.41
C LEU A 50 -35.01 -21.49 1.52
N VAL A 51 -35.92 -20.90 2.28
CA VAL A 51 -37.21 -21.53 2.67
C VAL A 51 -38.45 -21.01 1.93
N LYS A 52 -38.34 -19.89 1.20
CA LYS A 52 -39.45 -19.29 0.45
C LYS A 52 -39.17 -19.32 -1.06
N GLN A 53 -40.24 -19.04 -1.81
CA GLN A 53 -40.12 -18.74 -3.23
C GLN A 53 -39.56 -17.32 -3.42
N GLY A 54 -38.91 -17.07 -4.56
CA GLY A 54 -38.37 -15.74 -4.87
C GLY A 54 -39.45 -14.67 -4.86
N ASN A 55 -39.06 -13.41 -4.61
CA ASN A 55 -39.98 -12.28 -4.48
C ASN A 55 -40.98 -12.42 -3.31
N TYR A 56 -40.53 -12.95 -2.17
CA TYR A 56 -41.38 -13.16 -0.99
C TYR A 56 -41.88 -11.82 -0.41
N SER A 57 -43.21 -11.67 -0.32
CA SER A 57 -43.88 -10.44 0.15
C SER A 57 -44.32 -10.47 1.62
N ALA A 58 -44.17 -11.61 2.30
CA ALA A 58 -44.55 -11.82 3.70
C ALA A 58 -46.02 -11.56 4.06
N LEU A 59 -46.93 -11.47 3.08
CA LEU A 59 -48.35 -11.22 3.33
C LEU A 59 -48.97 -12.22 4.32
N GLU A 60 -48.55 -13.49 4.28
CA GLU A 60 -49.03 -14.53 5.20
C GLU A 60 -48.64 -14.25 6.67
N ILE A 61 -47.39 -13.82 6.92
CA ILE A 61 -46.89 -13.60 8.28
C ILE A 61 -47.27 -12.22 8.83
N LEU A 62 -47.57 -11.26 7.96
CA LEU A 62 -47.95 -9.89 8.37
C LEU A 62 -49.45 -9.76 8.70
N ASN A 63 -50.25 -10.81 8.50
CA ASN A 63 -51.69 -10.82 8.76
C ASN A 63 -52.15 -11.86 9.81
N ASP A 64 -51.28 -12.75 10.27
CA ASP A 64 -51.62 -13.82 11.22
C ASP A 64 -50.49 -14.06 12.23
N SER A 65 -50.82 -13.95 13.53
CA SER A 65 -49.87 -14.17 14.62
C SER A 65 -49.30 -15.58 14.62
N SER A 66 -50.10 -16.61 14.29
CA SER A 66 -49.62 -18.00 14.30
C SER A 66 -48.55 -18.22 13.24
N SER A 67 -48.79 -17.70 12.04
CA SER A 67 -47.86 -17.73 10.91
C SER A 67 -46.60 -16.91 11.18
N LEU A 68 -46.73 -15.74 11.81
CA LEU A 68 -45.58 -14.93 12.25
C LEU A 68 -44.68 -15.71 13.22
N ASN A 69 -45.28 -16.37 14.22
CA ASN A 69 -44.54 -17.12 15.23
C ASN A 69 -43.85 -18.35 14.66
N ALA A 70 -44.54 -19.15 13.83
CA ALA A 70 -43.94 -20.30 13.17
C ALA A 70 -42.76 -19.88 12.26
N HIS A 71 -42.91 -18.76 11.55
CA HIS A 71 -41.85 -18.19 10.72
C HIS A 71 -40.65 -17.72 11.55
N PHE A 72 -40.90 -16.99 12.64
CA PHE A 72 -39.86 -16.51 13.54
C PHE A 72 -39.12 -17.65 14.23
N GLN A 73 -39.82 -18.68 14.71
CA GLN A 73 -39.21 -19.89 15.29
C GLN A 73 -38.33 -20.60 14.27
N SER A 74 -38.80 -20.76 13.03
CA SER A 74 -37.99 -21.34 11.95
C SER A 74 -36.74 -20.51 11.61
N LEU A 75 -36.84 -19.17 11.66
CA LEU A 75 -35.71 -18.26 11.46
C LEU A 75 -34.68 -18.37 12.60
N ILE A 76 -35.13 -18.50 13.85
CA ILE A 76 -34.22 -18.78 14.98
C ILE A 76 -33.57 -20.15 14.80
N GLY A 77 -34.33 -21.17 14.36
CA GLY A 77 -33.79 -22.49 14.03
C GLY A 77 -32.70 -22.44 12.96
N PHE A 78 -32.91 -21.66 11.90
CA PHE A 78 -31.92 -21.39 10.85
C PHE A 78 -30.61 -20.82 11.41
N VAL A 79 -30.68 -19.79 12.28
CA VAL A 79 -29.48 -19.20 12.91
C VAL A 79 -28.73 -20.21 13.76
N TYR A 80 -29.45 -21.10 14.45
CA TYR A 80 -28.84 -22.09 15.33
C TYR A 80 -28.37 -23.37 14.64
N ASN A 81 -28.71 -23.56 13.35
CA ASN A 81 -28.32 -24.73 12.57
C ASN A 81 -26.84 -24.72 12.14
N TYR A 82 -26.15 -23.58 12.20
CA TYR A 82 -24.77 -23.45 11.73
C TYR A 82 -23.73 -23.64 12.83
N ASP A 83 -22.87 -24.65 12.67
CA ASP A 83 -21.91 -25.04 13.70
C ASP A 83 -20.66 -24.17 13.79
N ASP A 84 -20.31 -23.46 12.71
CA ASP A 84 -19.07 -22.68 12.60
C ASP A 84 -19.08 -21.33 13.34
N ILE A 85 -20.16 -21.00 14.06
CA ILE A 85 -20.27 -19.77 14.87
C ILE A 85 -20.49 -20.05 16.35
N THR A 86 -19.79 -19.27 17.19
CA THR A 86 -19.89 -19.38 18.66
C THR A 86 -21.31 -19.13 19.16
N ILE A 87 -21.69 -19.75 20.30
CA ILE A 87 -23.01 -19.56 20.93
C ILE A 87 -23.31 -18.08 21.20
N LYS A 88 -22.29 -17.32 21.66
CA LYS A 88 -22.40 -15.88 21.85
C LYS A 88 -22.81 -15.15 20.56
N HIS A 89 -22.26 -15.55 19.41
CA HIS A 89 -22.59 -14.93 18.13
C HIS A 89 -24.01 -15.29 17.67
N ARG A 90 -24.42 -16.57 17.82
CA ARG A 90 -25.80 -17.02 17.57
C ARG A 90 -26.80 -16.24 18.40
N TYR A 91 -26.51 -16.02 19.69
CA TYR A 91 -27.32 -15.21 20.59
C TYR A 91 -27.47 -13.77 20.08
N VAL A 92 -26.37 -13.12 19.70
CA VAL A 92 -26.41 -11.72 19.21
C VAL A 92 -27.29 -11.60 17.98
N ILE A 93 -27.12 -12.49 17.00
CA ILE A 93 -27.94 -12.51 15.77
C ILE A 93 -29.41 -12.76 16.13
N GLY A 94 -29.69 -13.79 16.93
CA GLY A 94 -31.05 -14.13 17.34
C GLY A 94 -31.75 -12.99 18.08
N ASN A 95 -31.03 -12.25 18.93
CA ASN A 95 -31.60 -11.12 19.66
C ASN A 95 -31.89 -9.91 18.75
N LEU A 96 -31.04 -9.66 17.74
CA LEU A 96 -31.31 -8.62 16.73
C LEU A 96 -32.57 -8.95 15.91
N LEU A 97 -32.71 -10.22 15.49
CA LEU A 97 -33.90 -10.68 14.78
C LEU A 97 -35.15 -10.66 15.67
N LYS A 98 -35.02 -11.01 16.96
CA LYS A 98 -36.11 -10.88 17.95
C LYS A 98 -36.60 -9.44 18.03
N ASN A 99 -35.69 -8.47 18.16
CA ASN A 99 -36.05 -7.04 18.21
C ASN A 99 -36.80 -6.58 16.96
N LEU A 100 -36.31 -6.98 15.78
CA LEU A 100 -36.95 -6.66 14.50
C LEU A 100 -38.37 -7.24 14.43
N PHE A 101 -38.54 -8.52 14.76
CA PHE A 101 -39.84 -9.18 14.70
C PHE A 101 -40.81 -8.70 15.80
N CYS A 102 -40.30 -8.32 16.98
CA CYS A 102 -41.10 -7.64 18.01
C CYS A 102 -41.67 -6.31 17.48
N TYR A 103 -40.85 -5.52 16.79
CA TYR A 103 -41.30 -4.27 16.18
C TYR A 103 -42.35 -4.52 15.09
N ILE A 104 -42.11 -5.49 14.19
CA ILE A 104 -43.06 -5.85 13.13
C ILE A 104 -44.40 -6.30 13.73
N ALA A 105 -44.38 -7.12 14.79
CA ALA A 105 -45.58 -7.55 15.48
C ALA A 105 -46.36 -6.36 16.07
N GLN A 106 -45.66 -5.40 16.68
CA GLN A 106 -46.27 -4.19 17.23
C GLN A 106 -46.89 -3.31 16.13
N ASP A 107 -46.16 -3.06 15.05
CA ASP A 107 -46.61 -2.25 13.91
C ASP A 107 -47.82 -2.86 13.20
N LYS A 108 -47.90 -4.21 13.12
CA LYS A 108 -49.01 -4.93 12.49
C LYS A 108 -50.11 -5.35 13.44
N HIS A 109 -50.05 -4.96 14.71
CA HIS A 109 -51.00 -5.37 15.75
C HIS A 109 -51.13 -6.90 15.90
N LEU A 110 -50.01 -7.62 15.77
CA LEU A 110 -49.88 -9.07 15.95
C LEU A 110 -49.21 -9.39 17.29
N THR A 111 -49.23 -10.67 17.67
CA THR A 111 -48.59 -11.19 18.89
C THR A 111 -47.37 -12.05 18.53
N LEU A 112 -46.21 -11.74 19.11
CA LEU A 112 -44.99 -12.55 18.99
C LEU A 112 -44.72 -13.28 20.31
N ASP A 113 -44.61 -14.60 20.23
CA ASP A 113 -44.26 -15.49 21.33
C ASP A 113 -42.78 -15.31 21.70
N GLU A 114 -42.52 -15.29 23.00
CA GLU A 114 -41.15 -15.16 23.48
C GLU A 114 -40.36 -16.45 23.27
N VAL A 115 -39.24 -16.34 22.54
CA VAL A 115 -38.19 -17.36 22.49
C VAL A 115 -37.01 -16.90 23.36
N LYS A 116 -36.67 -17.68 24.39
CA LYS A 116 -35.55 -17.45 25.31
C LYS A 116 -34.26 -17.93 24.68
N LEU A 117 -33.30 -17.02 24.57
CA LEU A 117 -31.95 -17.27 24.07
C LEU A 117 -30.92 -17.10 25.19
N SER A 118 -29.75 -17.75 25.08
CA SER A 118 -28.68 -17.61 26.07
C SER A 118 -27.32 -17.39 25.40
N VAL A 119 -26.50 -16.54 26.01
CA VAL A 119 -25.12 -16.24 25.57
C VAL A 119 -24.17 -17.42 25.81
N VAL A 120 -24.52 -18.33 26.72
CA VAL A 120 -23.61 -19.34 27.28
C VAL A 120 -23.95 -20.77 26.87
N LYS A 121 -25.22 -21.06 26.57
CA LYS A 121 -25.69 -22.39 26.15
C LYS A 121 -26.85 -22.30 25.17
N ILE A 122 -27.11 -23.36 24.42
CA ILE A 122 -28.35 -23.48 23.63
C ILE A 122 -29.49 -23.82 24.60
N THR A 123 -30.60 -23.07 24.53
CA THR A 123 -31.79 -23.27 25.37
C THR A 123 -32.68 -24.37 24.79
N GLU A 124 -33.61 -24.90 25.60
CA GLU A 124 -34.60 -25.89 25.13
C GLU A 124 -35.48 -25.29 24.01
N GLU A 125 -35.92 -24.04 24.18
CA GLU A 125 -36.73 -23.31 23.20
C GLU A 125 -35.97 -23.10 21.87
N ALA A 126 -34.68 -22.72 21.91
CA ALA A 126 -33.85 -22.62 20.70
C ALA A 126 -33.59 -23.99 20.05
N SER A 127 -33.48 -25.05 20.85
CA SER A 127 -33.33 -26.42 20.34
C SER A 127 -34.60 -26.91 19.65
N SER A 128 -35.77 -26.54 20.17
CA SER A 128 -37.06 -26.81 19.52
C SER A 128 -37.19 -26.07 18.19
N CYS A 129 -36.80 -24.79 18.15
CA CYS A 129 -36.75 -24.01 16.91
C CYS A 129 -35.83 -24.66 15.86
N LEU A 130 -34.66 -25.15 16.29
CA LEU A 130 -33.72 -25.88 15.43
C LEU A 130 -34.31 -27.18 14.88
N ALA A 131 -35.01 -27.96 15.71
CA ALA A 131 -35.67 -29.18 15.27
C ALA A 131 -36.73 -28.88 14.20
N GLN A 132 -37.59 -27.87 14.44
CA GLN A 132 -38.59 -27.40 13.47
C GLN A 132 -37.96 -26.98 12.14
N PHE A 133 -36.86 -26.23 12.18
CA PHE A 133 -36.17 -25.81 10.96
C PHE A 133 -35.60 -27.00 10.17
N ARG A 134 -35.08 -28.02 10.86
CA ARG A 134 -34.51 -29.23 10.23
C ARG A 134 -35.56 -30.15 9.59
N GLU A 135 -36.84 -30.00 9.95
CA GLU A 135 -37.94 -30.70 9.30
C GLU A 135 -38.31 -30.08 7.93
N LEU A 136 -37.84 -28.86 7.64
CA LEU A 136 -38.07 -28.22 6.35
C LEU A 136 -37.27 -28.91 5.24
N ASN A 137 -37.92 -29.18 4.10
CA ASN A 137 -37.24 -29.70 2.93
C ASN A 137 -36.45 -28.58 2.23
N ILE A 138 -35.14 -28.51 2.49
CA ILE A 138 -34.26 -27.47 1.99
C ILE A 138 -33.59 -27.91 0.68
N ASP A 139 -33.65 -27.05 -0.33
CA ASP A 139 -32.90 -27.22 -1.57
C ASP A 139 -31.39 -27.08 -1.29
N LYS A 140 -30.66 -28.17 -1.54
CA LYS A 140 -29.21 -28.22 -1.31
C LYS A 140 -28.46 -27.19 -2.16
N SER A 141 -28.88 -26.94 -3.40
CA SER A 141 -28.22 -25.95 -4.27
C SER A 141 -28.30 -24.52 -3.69
N LYS A 142 -29.43 -24.18 -3.06
CA LYS A 142 -29.60 -22.91 -2.36
C LYS A 142 -28.76 -22.85 -1.09
N SER A 143 -28.64 -23.96 -0.36
CA SER A 143 -27.76 -24.05 0.82
C SER A 143 -26.29 -23.86 0.42
N ASP A 144 -25.83 -24.58 -0.59
CA ASP A 144 -24.44 -24.52 -1.07
C ASP A 144 -24.08 -23.10 -1.57
N TYR A 145 -25.03 -22.41 -2.22
CA TYR A 145 -24.87 -21.01 -2.60
C TYR A 145 -24.65 -20.05 -1.40
N LEU A 146 -25.31 -20.30 -0.26
CA LEU A 146 -25.14 -19.51 0.97
C LEU A 146 -23.80 -19.79 1.69
N ASP A 147 -23.13 -20.89 1.37
CA ASP A 147 -21.80 -21.22 1.88
C ASP A 147 -20.68 -20.54 1.06
N GLY A 148 -20.95 -20.21 -0.20
CA GLY A 148 -20.00 -19.57 -1.11
C GLY A 148 -18.94 -20.54 -1.62
N TRP A 149 -17.80 -20.01 -2.06
CA TRP A 149 -16.75 -20.79 -2.73
C TRP A 149 -15.41 -20.63 -2.03
N GLN A 150 -15.17 -21.45 -1.03
CA GLN A 150 -13.93 -21.40 -0.24
C GLN A 150 -12.74 -22.08 -0.95
N VAL A 151 -11.56 -21.49 -0.82
CA VAL A 151 -10.26 -22.03 -1.27
C VAL A 151 -9.22 -21.89 -0.17
N LEU A 152 -8.19 -22.74 -0.19
CA LEU A 152 -7.11 -22.75 0.80
C LEU A 152 -5.81 -22.23 0.19
N SER A 153 -5.15 -21.30 0.89
CA SER A 153 -3.82 -20.83 0.49
C SER A 153 -2.76 -21.90 0.76
N LYS A 154 -1.54 -21.70 0.24
CA LYS A 154 -0.36 -22.51 0.55
C LYS A 154 -0.09 -22.64 2.06
N GLU A 155 -0.55 -21.68 2.85
CA GLU A 155 -0.37 -21.62 4.31
C GLU A 155 -1.56 -22.25 5.06
N GLY A 156 -2.51 -22.86 4.35
CA GLY A 156 -3.71 -23.46 4.94
C GLY A 156 -4.75 -22.45 5.43
N LYS A 157 -4.68 -21.19 4.98
CA LYS A 157 -5.69 -20.17 5.32
C LYS A 157 -6.84 -20.19 4.34
N GLU A 158 -8.07 -20.04 4.84
CA GLU A 158 -9.29 -19.98 4.04
C GLU A 158 -9.52 -18.60 3.43
N HIS A 159 -9.93 -18.60 2.15
CA HIS A 159 -10.28 -17.40 1.38
C HIS A 159 -11.53 -17.67 0.54
N GLU A 160 -12.38 -16.65 0.39
CA GLU A 160 -13.52 -16.69 -0.52
C GLU A 160 -13.08 -16.42 -1.97
N ALA A 161 -13.56 -17.24 -2.92
CA ALA A 161 -13.24 -17.12 -4.34
C ALA A 161 -14.15 -16.12 -5.09
N HIS A 162 -15.26 -15.69 -4.48
CA HIS A 162 -16.16 -14.64 -4.98
C HIS A 162 -16.79 -14.97 -6.35
N LEU A 163 -17.38 -16.17 -6.49
CA LEU A 163 -17.90 -16.67 -7.78
C LEU A 163 -19.39 -16.39 -8.03
N ASP A 164 -20.04 -15.58 -7.19
CA ASP A 164 -21.46 -15.22 -7.31
C ASP A 164 -21.87 -14.82 -8.72
N THR A 165 -21.10 -13.92 -9.34
CA THR A 165 -21.39 -13.42 -10.68
C THR A 165 -21.38 -14.55 -11.72
N LEU A 166 -20.45 -15.50 -11.61
CA LEU A 166 -20.41 -16.63 -12.54
C LEU A 166 -21.59 -17.58 -12.32
N TYR A 167 -21.95 -17.83 -11.06
CA TYR A 167 -23.08 -18.68 -10.71
C TYR A 167 -24.39 -18.15 -11.29
N VAL A 168 -24.65 -16.86 -11.12
CA VAL A 168 -25.89 -16.23 -11.56
C VAL A 168 -25.99 -16.11 -13.09
N ASN A 169 -24.87 -15.84 -13.77
CA ASN A 169 -24.90 -15.61 -15.22
C ASN A 169 -24.67 -16.88 -16.06
N PHE A 170 -23.96 -17.87 -15.51
CA PHE A 170 -23.50 -19.05 -16.26
C PHE A 170 -23.86 -20.39 -15.59
N GLY A 171 -24.48 -20.35 -14.41
CA GLY A 171 -24.97 -21.53 -13.70
C GLY A 171 -23.91 -22.28 -12.89
N GLU A 172 -24.39 -23.29 -12.16
CA GLU A 172 -23.61 -24.06 -11.20
C GLU A 172 -22.48 -24.85 -11.85
N ALA A 173 -22.75 -25.54 -12.96
CA ALA A 173 -21.77 -26.43 -13.60
C ALA A 173 -20.50 -25.68 -14.04
N PHE A 174 -20.67 -24.53 -14.70
CA PHE A 174 -19.56 -23.68 -15.11
C PHE A 174 -18.80 -23.12 -13.90
N THR A 175 -19.53 -22.69 -12.87
CA THR A 175 -18.96 -22.14 -11.64
C THR A 175 -18.12 -23.17 -10.89
N ASN A 176 -18.59 -24.41 -10.78
CA ASN A 176 -17.87 -25.51 -10.14
C ASN A 176 -16.57 -25.85 -10.89
N LYS A 177 -16.57 -25.78 -12.23
CA LYS A 177 -15.36 -25.93 -13.04
C LYS A 177 -14.32 -24.84 -12.72
N VAL A 178 -14.76 -23.58 -12.61
CA VAL A 178 -13.88 -22.46 -12.24
C VAL A 178 -13.38 -22.57 -10.80
N HIS A 179 -14.25 -22.97 -9.86
CA HIS A 179 -13.90 -23.16 -8.45
C HIS A 179 -12.81 -24.22 -8.27
N LEU A 180 -12.91 -25.34 -8.99
CA LEU A 180 -11.91 -26.40 -8.94
C LEU A 180 -10.53 -25.92 -9.40
N ALA A 181 -10.47 -25.14 -10.48
CA ALA A 181 -9.22 -24.55 -10.96
C ALA A 181 -8.62 -23.58 -9.92
N LEU A 182 -9.46 -22.74 -9.30
CA LEU A 182 -9.05 -21.81 -8.26
C LEU A 182 -8.57 -22.51 -7.00
N LYS A 183 -9.16 -23.65 -6.60
CA LYS A 183 -8.67 -24.47 -5.48
C LYS A 183 -7.22 -24.90 -5.72
N ASN A 184 -6.93 -25.43 -6.91
CA ASN A 184 -5.59 -25.90 -7.25
C ASN A 184 -4.58 -24.75 -7.30
N TYR A 185 -4.95 -23.61 -7.90
CA TYR A 185 -4.11 -22.42 -7.95
C TYR A 185 -3.89 -21.82 -6.55
N ALA A 186 -4.90 -21.80 -5.68
CA ALA A 186 -4.80 -21.24 -4.34
C ALA A 186 -3.73 -21.93 -3.49
N PHE A 187 -3.61 -23.26 -3.59
CA PHE A 187 -2.58 -24.02 -2.88
C PHE A 187 -1.14 -23.67 -3.27
N THR A 188 -0.92 -23.02 -4.42
CA THR A 188 0.41 -22.59 -4.84
C THR A 188 0.77 -21.19 -4.33
N GLN A 189 -0.21 -20.42 -3.84
CA GLN A 189 -0.07 -19.00 -3.51
C GLN A 189 -0.03 -18.75 -2.00
N LYS A 190 0.80 -17.79 -1.57
CA LYS A 190 0.74 -17.24 -0.19
C LYS A 190 -0.55 -16.46 0.01
N SER A 191 -1.02 -16.34 1.25
CA SER A 191 -2.34 -15.75 1.56
C SER A 191 -2.51 -14.31 1.02
N SER A 192 -1.48 -13.46 1.10
CA SER A 192 -1.55 -12.07 0.58
C SER A 192 -1.61 -12.02 -0.95
N SER A 193 -0.83 -12.86 -1.64
CA SER A 193 -0.84 -12.99 -3.09
C SER A 193 -2.18 -13.55 -3.57
N LEU A 194 -2.72 -14.55 -2.87
CA LEU A 194 -4.00 -15.15 -3.18
C LEU A 194 -5.14 -14.13 -3.08
N THR A 195 -5.21 -13.36 -1.99
CA THR A 195 -6.20 -12.28 -1.86
C THR A 195 -6.12 -11.28 -3.02
N SER A 196 -4.91 -10.93 -3.47
CA SER A 196 -4.74 -10.03 -4.62
C SER A 196 -5.24 -10.67 -5.92
N ALA A 197 -4.95 -11.95 -6.14
CA ALA A 197 -5.39 -12.69 -7.32
C ALA A 197 -6.91 -12.85 -7.38
N LEU A 198 -7.53 -13.28 -6.28
CA LEU A 198 -8.99 -13.47 -6.20
C LEU A 198 -9.74 -12.16 -6.43
N ASN A 199 -9.25 -11.04 -5.88
CA ASN A 199 -9.84 -9.72 -6.13
C ASN A 199 -9.72 -9.25 -7.58
N ALA A 200 -8.59 -9.56 -8.25
CA ALA A 200 -8.40 -9.25 -9.66
C ALA A 200 -9.31 -10.10 -10.55
N LEU A 201 -9.41 -11.40 -10.27
CA LEU A 201 -10.27 -12.33 -10.99
C LEU A 201 -11.76 -12.04 -10.78
N LYS A 202 -12.18 -11.66 -9.56
CA LYS A 202 -13.55 -11.19 -9.27
C LYS A 202 -13.96 -10.06 -10.21
N LYS A 203 -13.09 -9.04 -10.38
CA LYS A 203 -13.36 -7.93 -11.31
C LYS A 203 -13.41 -8.37 -12.76
N LEU A 204 -12.53 -9.29 -13.16
CA LEU A 204 -12.53 -9.87 -14.49
C LEU A 204 -13.83 -10.62 -14.78
N PHE A 205 -14.31 -11.45 -13.84
CA PHE A 205 -15.56 -12.20 -13.97
C PHE A 205 -16.80 -11.30 -14.06
N VAL A 206 -16.85 -10.22 -13.29
CA VAL A 206 -17.88 -9.17 -13.43
C VAL A 206 -17.82 -8.53 -14.82
N GLY A 207 -16.62 -8.26 -15.33
CA GLY A 207 -16.41 -7.74 -16.67
C GLY A 207 -16.90 -8.71 -17.76
N ILE A 208 -16.52 -9.99 -17.67
CA ILE A 208 -16.97 -11.06 -18.59
C ILE A 208 -18.49 -11.14 -18.61
N SER A 209 -19.12 -11.17 -17.43
CA SER A 209 -20.59 -11.27 -17.32
C SER A 209 -21.30 -10.01 -17.83
N THR A 210 -20.68 -8.84 -17.72
CA THR A 210 -21.22 -7.60 -18.28
C THR A 210 -21.20 -7.60 -19.81
N VAL A 211 -20.14 -8.15 -20.41
CA VAL A 211 -19.94 -8.17 -21.87
C VAL A 211 -20.68 -9.32 -22.53
N TYR A 212 -20.94 -10.39 -21.79
CA TYR A 212 -21.70 -11.54 -22.29
C TYR A 212 -23.11 -11.11 -22.69
N THR A 213 -23.43 -11.27 -23.97
CA THR A 213 -24.78 -11.08 -24.51
C THR A 213 -25.28 -12.40 -25.06
N ASP A 214 -26.33 -12.93 -24.44
CA ASP A 214 -26.97 -14.20 -24.85
C ASP A 214 -27.52 -14.16 -26.30
N ARG A 215 -27.65 -12.95 -26.86
CA ARG A 215 -28.08 -12.70 -28.24
C ARG A 215 -27.10 -13.21 -29.31
N ASP A 216 -25.86 -13.52 -28.95
CA ASP A 216 -24.85 -14.00 -29.90
C ASP A 216 -24.97 -15.53 -30.15
N GLY A 217 -25.83 -16.24 -29.41
CA GLY A 217 -26.09 -17.68 -29.58
C GLY A 217 -24.90 -18.59 -29.19
N LEU A 218 -23.84 -18.02 -28.59
CA LEU A 218 -22.63 -18.73 -28.18
C LEU A 218 -22.61 -18.90 -26.66
N THR A 219 -22.34 -20.11 -26.19
CA THR A 219 -22.12 -20.39 -24.76
C THR A 219 -20.87 -19.66 -24.24
N ILE A 220 -20.80 -19.44 -22.93
CA ILE A 220 -19.61 -18.86 -22.30
C ILE A 220 -18.36 -19.71 -22.56
N GLU A 221 -18.47 -21.05 -22.59
CA GLU A 221 -17.33 -21.91 -22.94
C GLU A 221 -16.85 -21.68 -24.37
N THR A 222 -17.77 -21.44 -25.31
CA THR A 222 -17.39 -21.09 -26.69
C THR A 222 -16.67 -19.75 -26.73
N LEU A 223 -17.15 -18.74 -26.00
CA LEU A 223 -16.49 -17.43 -25.94
C LEU A 223 -15.13 -17.46 -25.23
N LEU A 224 -14.92 -18.41 -24.31
CA LEU A 224 -13.64 -18.67 -23.66
C LEU A 224 -12.72 -19.62 -24.45
N SER A 225 -13.15 -20.09 -25.63
CA SER A 225 -12.31 -20.90 -26.49
C SER A 225 -11.24 -20.07 -27.21
N ARG A 226 -10.23 -20.77 -27.74
CA ARG A 226 -9.07 -20.20 -28.46
C ARG A 226 -9.43 -19.19 -29.57
N ASN A 227 -10.61 -19.32 -30.16
CA ASN A 227 -11.09 -18.50 -31.28
C ASN A 227 -11.65 -17.15 -30.83
N TYR A 228 -12.24 -17.07 -29.64
CA TYR A 228 -13.06 -15.92 -29.23
C TYR A 228 -12.54 -15.20 -27.98
N VAL A 229 -11.72 -15.88 -27.15
CA VAL A 229 -11.37 -15.39 -25.82
C VAL A 229 -10.60 -14.07 -25.84
N GLN A 230 -9.75 -13.84 -26.85
CA GLN A 230 -9.03 -12.57 -27.00
C GLN A 230 -10.01 -11.41 -27.28
N LEU A 231 -10.99 -11.61 -28.16
CA LEU A 231 -11.97 -10.59 -28.53
C LEU A 231 -12.91 -10.29 -27.35
N LEU A 232 -13.35 -11.33 -26.65
CA LEU A 232 -14.12 -11.20 -25.41
C LEU A 232 -13.34 -10.33 -24.41
N PHE A 233 -12.09 -10.68 -24.13
CA PHE A 233 -11.27 -9.96 -23.15
C PHE A 233 -10.97 -8.53 -23.57
N HIS A 234 -10.86 -8.26 -24.87
CA HIS A 234 -10.73 -6.89 -25.37
C HIS A 234 -12.00 -6.05 -25.12
N LYS A 235 -13.19 -6.62 -25.31
CA LYS A 235 -14.45 -5.97 -24.93
C LYS A 235 -14.53 -5.75 -23.41
N VAL A 236 -14.12 -6.74 -22.62
CA VAL A 236 -14.06 -6.65 -21.15
C VAL A 236 -13.13 -5.52 -20.70
N PHE A 237 -11.93 -5.42 -21.30
CA PHE A 237 -11.00 -4.33 -21.05
C PHE A 237 -11.68 -2.97 -21.27
N LYS A 238 -12.31 -2.75 -22.42
CA LYS A 238 -12.99 -1.49 -22.75
C LYS A 238 -14.05 -1.12 -21.73
N VAL A 239 -14.93 -2.06 -21.39
CA VAL A 239 -16.02 -1.83 -20.42
C VAL A 239 -15.48 -1.52 -19.03
N LEU A 240 -14.51 -2.31 -18.55
CA LEU A 240 -13.92 -2.09 -17.23
C LEU A 240 -13.12 -0.78 -17.18
N PHE A 241 -12.45 -0.41 -18.26
CA PHE A 241 -11.71 0.84 -18.36
C PHE A 241 -12.67 2.04 -18.29
N VAL A 242 -13.71 2.06 -19.12
CA VAL A 242 -14.71 3.14 -19.11
C VAL A 242 -15.35 3.30 -17.73
N ARG A 243 -15.70 2.19 -17.06
CA ARG A 243 -16.22 2.21 -15.68
C ARG A 243 -15.21 2.75 -14.67
N SER A 244 -13.94 2.37 -14.80
CA SER A 244 -12.86 2.89 -13.96
C SER A 244 -12.72 4.41 -14.10
N GLN A 245 -12.79 4.92 -15.33
CA GLN A 245 -12.70 6.35 -15.62
C GLN A 245 -13.92 7.13 -15.13
N ALA A 246 -15.13 6.58 -15.29
CA ALA A 246 -16.37 7.17 -14.77
C ALA A 246 -16.37 7.28 -13.23
N ALA A 247 -15.66 6.37 -12.55
CA ALA A 247 -15.45 6.42 -11.11
C ALA A 247 -14.23 7.27 -10.69
N HIS A 248 -13.66 8.06 -11.60
CA HIS A 248 -12.49 8.92 -11.38
C HIS A 248 -11.25 8.19 -10.83
N ASN A 249 -11.09 6.90 -11.14
CA ASN A 249 -9.90 6.16 -10.74
C ASN A 249 -8.70 6.48 -11.65
N CYS A 250 -7.49 6.28 -11.12
CA CYS A 250 -6.25 6.47 -11.86
C CYS A 250 -6.14 5.48 -13.05
N PRO A 251 -5.93 5.97 -14.30
CA PRO A 251 -5.77 5.12 -15.47
C PRO A 251 -4.55 4.19 -15.36
N LYS A 252 -3.42 4.70 -14.85
CA LYS A 252 -2.19 3.93 -14.66
C LYS A 252 -2.43 2.70 -13.77
N ASP A 253 -3.12 2.91 -12.66
CA ASP A 253 -3.46 1.82 -11.73
C ASP A 253 -4.41 0.80 -12.38
N PHE A 254 -5.33 1.26 -13.24
CA PHE A 254 -6.19 0.36 -14.01
C PHE A 254 -5.37 -0.55 -14.92
N HIS A 255 -4.45 0.00 -15.71
CA HIS A 255 -3.61 -0.79 -16.63
C HIS A 255 -2.74 -1.81 -15.87
N ILE A 256 -2.19 -1.43 -14.71
CA ILE A 256 -1.46 -2.37 -13.84
C ILE A 256 -2.38 -3.49 -13.35
N LYS A 257 -3.57 -3.16 -12.87
CA LYS A 257 -4.56 -4.15 -12.38
C LYS A 257 -5.05 -5.06 -13.50
N TRP A 258 -5.24 -4.53 -14.71
CA TRP A 258 -5.60 -5.31 -15.89
C TRP A 258 -4.51 -6.32 -16.24
N ARG A 259 -3.25 -5.88 -16.33
CA ARG A 259 -2.10 -6.77 -16.56
C ARG A 259 -2.08 -7.91 -15.55
N ASN A 260 -2.21 -7.60 -14.26
CA ASN A 260 -2.22 -8.60 -13.20
C ASN A 260 -3.39 -9.57 -13.34
N ALA A 261 -4.60 -9.09 -13.65
CA ALA A 261 -5.77 -9.95 -13.86
C ALA A 261 -5.55 -10.94 -15.01
N ILE A 262 -4.94 -10.49 -16.12
CA ILE A 262 -4.57 -11.37 -17.25
C ILE A 262 -3.52 -12.38 -16.83
N THR A 263 -2.47 -11.97 -16.11
CA THR A 263 -1.45 -12.88 -15.59
C THR A 263 -2.07 -13.97 -14.72
N TYR A 264 -2.90 -13.61 -13.74
CA TYR A 264 -3.56 -14.58 -12.87
C TYR A 264 -4.53 -15.49 -13.64
N TYR A 265 -5.24 -14.97 -14.63
CA TYR A 265 -6.12 -15.78 -15.48
C TYR A 265 -5.32 -16.80 -16.29
N THR A 266 -4.22 -16.37 -16.91
CA THR A 266 -3.33 -17.26 -17.68
C THR A 266 -2.72 -18.34 -16.78
N GLU A 267 -2.18 -17.96 -15.63
CA GLU A 267 -1.59 -18.92 -14.67
C GLU A 267 -2.61 -19.92 -14.14
N CYS A 268 -3.80 -19.44 -13.75
CA CYS A 268 -4.81 -20.27 -13.11
C CYS A 268 -5.55 -21.17 -14.10
N PHE A 269 -5.82 -20.72 -15.33
CA PHE A 269 -6.72 -21.41 -16.25
C PHE A 269 -6.08 -21.86 -17.56
N ILE A 270 -5.12 -21.13 -18.12
CA ILE A 270 -4.51 -21.48 -19.41
C ILE A 270 -3.34 -22.46 -19.19
N ASN A 271 -2.40 -22.10 -18.33
CA ASN A 271 -1.21 -22.91 -18.05
C ASN A 271 -1.56 -24.27 -17.41
N THR A 272 -2.72 -24.36 -16.78
CA THR A 272 -3.28 -25.59 -16.17
C THR A 272 -4.15 -26.39 -17.13
N GLY A 273 -4.38 -25.90 -18.36
CA GLY A 273 -5.17 -26.57 -19.39
C GLY A 273 -6.69 -26.55 -19.16
N VAL A 274 -7.20 -25.72 -18.23
CA VAL A 274 -8.65 -25.61 -17.95
C VAL A 274 -9.38 -24.92 -19.11
N PHE A 275 -8.74 -23.90 -19.70
CA PHE A 275 -9.15 -23.25 -20.94
C PHE A 275 -7.99 -23.23 -21.94
N ALA A 276 -8.31 -23.21 -23.23
CA ALA A 276 -7.30 -23.20 -24.28
C ALA A 276 -6.61 -21.84 -24.42
N GLU A 277 -5.34 -21.84 -24.78
CA GLU A 277 -4.59 -20.62 -25.09
C GLU A 277 -5.20 -19.91 -26.33
N PRO A 278 -5.33 -18.57 -26.32
CA PRO A 278 -5.83 -17.84 -27.47
C PRO A 278 -4.90 -17.91 -28.67
N HIS A 279 -5.47 -17.84 -29.88
CA HIS A 279 -4.68 -17.71 -31.12
C HIS A 279 -3.84 -16.42 -31.19
N LYS A 280 -4.34 -15.35 -30.58
CA LYS A 280 -3.66 -14.06 -30.49
C LYS A 280 -3.47 -13.70 -29.02
N PRO A 281 -2.34 -13.14 -28.60
CA PRO A 281 -2.13 -12.76 -27.21
C PRO A 281 -3.20 -11.75 -26.75
N PHE A 282 -3.50 -11.77 -25.44
CA PHE A 282 -4.40 -10.79 -24.85
C PHE A 282 -3.88 -9.37 -25.05
N ILE A 283 -4.79 -8.43 -25.28
CA ILE A 283 -4.45 -7.01 -25.38
C ILE A 283 -4.19 -6.47 -23.97
N VAL A 284 -2.92 -6.24 -23.66
CA VAL A 284 -2.46 -5.70 -22.37
C VAL A 284 -1.62 -4.44 -22.64
N PRO A 285 -2.27 -3.30 -22.93
CA PRO A 285 -1.56 -2.09 -23.29
C PRO A 285 -0.78 -1.55 -22.10
N ASP A 286 0.48 -1.20 -22.32
CA ASP A 286 1.27 -0.48 -21.32
C ASP A 286 0.80 0.97 -21.21
N TRP A 287 0.58 1.41 -19.96
CA TRP A 287 0.34 2.81 -19.70
C TRP A 287 1.61 3.62 -19.97
N LYS A 288 1.52 4.61 -20.84
CA LYS A 288 2.57 5.60 -21.06
C LYS A 288 2.14 6.88 -20.35
N ASP A 289 2.91 7.28 -19.34
CA ASP A 289 2.71 8.58 -18.71
C ASP A 289 2.91 9.70 -19.77
N PRO A 290 2.22 10.85 -19.65
CA PRO A 290 2.56 12.03 -20.41
C PRO A 290 4.06 12.30 -20.27
N LYS A 291 4.76 12.50 -21.41
CA LYS A 291 6.20 12.78 -21.44
C LYS A 291 6.45 14.14 -20.78
N ASP A 292 6.51 14.20 -19.45
CA ASP A 292 7.03 15.31 -18.64
C ASP A 292 7.27 14.93 -17.16
N ALA A 293 6.97 13.69 -16.73
CA ALA A 293 7.29 13.25 -15.38
C ALA A 293 8.63 12.51 -15.34
N ALA A 294 9.63 13.12 -14.69
CA ALA A 294 10.89 12.47 -14.36
C ALA A 294 10.66 11.08 -13.72
N PRO A 295 11.43 10.04 -14.08
CA PRO A 295 11.29 8.71 -13.51
C PRO A 295 11.43 8.76 -11.98
N THR A 296 10.53 8.09 -11.27
CA THR A 296 10.49 8.07 -9.80
C THR A 296 10.83 6.69 -9.27
N PHE A 297 11.76 6.63 -8.31
CA PHE A 297 12.02 5.45 -7.50
C PHE A 297 11.84 5.74 -6.01
N SER A 298 11.47 4.70 -5.26
CA SER A 298 11.03 4.80 -3.86
C SER A 298 12.18 4.66 -2.86
N ILE A 299 12.53 5.74 -2.16
CA ILE A 299 13.31 5.73 -0.89
C ILE A 299 12.39 5.31 0.27
N GLY A 300 11.55 4.30 0.07
CA GLY A 300 10.33 4.26 0.87
C GLY A 300 9.58 5.60 0.79
N GLY A 301 9.39 6.17 -0.39
CA GLY A 301 8.59 7.39 -0.60
C GLY A 301 9.37 8.71 -0.64
N ASN A 302 8.74 9.72 -1.22
CA ASN A 302 9.26 11.07 -1.44
C ASN A 302 9.45 11.84 -0.12
N ALA A 303 10.28 12.89 -0.15
CA ALA A 303 10.27 13.90 0.90
C ALA A 303 8.84 14.43 1.05
N THR A 304 8.37 14.53 2.29
CA THR A 304 7.06 15.12 2.56
C THR A 304 7.17 16.63 2.40
N GLN A 305 6.04 17.29 2.14
CA GLN A 305 6.03 18.75 2.07
C GLN A 305 6.58 19.42 3.35
N PRO A 306 6.25 18.95 4.58
CA PRO A 306 6.87 19.43 5.81
C PRO A 306 8.41 19.28 5.83
N GLU A 307 8.95 18.13 5.41
CA GLU A 307 10.40 17.92 5.35
C GLU A 307 11.08 18.86 4.34
N SER A 308 10.50 19.01 3.15
CA SER A 308 11.03 19.93 2.14
C SER A 308 11.01 21.38 2.62
N LEU A 309 9.95 21.81 3.31
CA LEU A 309 9.88 23.13 3.92
C LEU A 309 10.97 23.29 5.00
N ARG A 310 11.17 22.27 5.85
CA ARG A 310 12.19 22.29 6.89
C ARG A 310 13.60 22.48 6.32
N TRP A 311 13.93 21.77 5.24
CA TRP A 311 15.25 21.88 4.61
C TRP A 311 15.42 23.20 3.84
N PHE A 312 14.44 23.59 3.03
CA PHE A 312 14.62 24.57 1.96
C PHE A 312 13.93 25.93 2.17
N ALA A 313 13.02 26.06 3.15
CA ALA A 313 12.28 27.31 3.33
C ALA A 313 13.16 28.46 3.83
N ASN A 314 12.75 29.69 3.54
CA ASN A 314 13.35 30.92 4.06
C ASN A 314 14.86 31.06 3.76
N ILE A 315 15.35 30.48 2.66
CA ILE A 315 16.71 30.72 2.17
C ILE A 315 16.69 31.96 1.26
N PRO A 316 17.34 33.08 1.65
CA PRO A 316 17.25 34.35 0.91
C PRO A 316 17.73 34.21 -0.54
N LEU A 317 17.10 34.88 -1.51
CA LEU A 317 17.54 34.82 -2.92
C LEU A 317 18.87 35.53 -3.19
N LYS A 318 19.27 36.47 -2.31
CA LYS A 318 20.48 37.31 -2.43
C LYS A 318 21.81 36.56 -2.28
N ILE A 319 21.83 35.44 -1.56
CA ILE A 319 23.06 34.69 -1.26
C ILE A 319 23.46 33.79 -2.43
N LYS A 320 24.72 33.37 -2.49
CA LYS A 320 25.24 32.42 -3.49
C LYS A 320 24.73 31.00 -3.24
N ASP A 321 24.87 30.14 -4.24
CA ASP A 321 24.43 28.76 -4.12
C ASP A 321 25.25 27.97 -3.09
N GLU A 322 26.55 28.26 -2.97
CA GLU A 322 27.40 27.64 -1.95
C GLU A 322 26.93 27.99 -0.53
N GLU A 323 26.48 29.24 -0.32
CA GLU A 323 25.92 29.68 0.96
C GLU A 323 24.56 29.03 1.24
N ALA A 324 23.70 28.90 0.22
CA ALA A 324 22.43 28.19 0.32
C ALA A 324 22.62 26.71 0.69
N VAL A 325 23.58 26.04 0.04
CA VAL A 325 23.98 24.66 0.36
C VAL A 325 24.48 24.56 1.81
N SER A 326 25.27 25.52 2.27
CA SER A 326 25.78 25.54 3.66
C SER A 326 24.64 25.66 4.68
N ILE A 327 23.63 26.51 4.42
CA ILE A 327 22.46 26.63 5.29
C ILE A 327 21.67 25.32 5.34
N ILE A 328 21.47 24.67 4.18
CA ILE A 328 20.77 23.39 4.10
C ILE A 328 21.52 22.32 4.90
N GLN A 329 22.84 22.24 4.74
CA GLN A 329 23.69 21.31 5.48
C GLN A 329 23.58 21.53 6.99
N GLN A 330 23.73 22.77 7.45
CA GLN A 330 23.63 23.12 8.86
C GLN A 330 22.28 22.72 9.47
N ARG A 331 21.18 22.93 8.75
CA ARG A 331 19.84 22.52 9.20
C ARG A 331 19.72 21.01 9.36
N VAL A 332 20.14 20.25 8.35
CA VAL A 332 20.08 18.79 8.37
C VAL A 332 20.98 18.22 9.48
N ASP A 333 22.18 18.76 9.64
CA ASP A 333 23.13 18.36 10.69
C ASP A 333 22.58 18.65 12.08
N ARG A 334 22.05 19.85 12.30
CA ARG A 334 21.44 20.25 13.58
C ARG A 334 20.26 19.36 13.94
N ASP A 335 19.34 19.14 13.01
CA ASP A 335 18.14 18.33 13.24
C ASP A 335 18.53 16.87 13.56
N MET A 336 19.50 16.30 12.85
CA MET A 336 20.02 14.95 13.11
C MET A 336 20.80 14.86 14.44
N ALA A 337 21.57 15.89 14.77
CA ALA A 337 22.31 15.98 16.02
C ALA A 337 21.36 16.01 17.23
N HIS A 338 20.28 16.78 17.16
CA HIS A 338 19.25 16.82 18.21
C HIS A 338 18.62 15.44 18.46
N VAL A 339 18.12 14.80 17.39
CA VAL A 339 17.51 13.46 17.52
C VAL A 339 18.50 12.47 18.11
N ARG A 340 19.76 12.50 17.64
CA ARG A 340 20.82 11.63 18.17
C ARG A 340 21.11 11.92 19.64
N HIS A 341 21.20 13.18 20.04
CA HIS A 341 21.48 13.61 21.40
C HIS A 341 20.41 13.12 22.38
N VAL A 342 19.13 13.42 22.12
CA VAL A 342 18.02 12.98 22.97
C VAL A 342 17.98 11.45 23.06
N CYS A 343 18.18 10.75 21.93
CA CYS A 343 18.23 9.29 21.94
C CYS A 343 19.41 8.74 22.75
N LEU A 344 20.58 9.39 22.74
CA LEU A 344 21.74 8.99 23.54
C LEU A 344 21.49 9.16 25.03
N LEU A 345 20.93 10.30 25.47
CA LEU A 345 20.56 10.52 26.87
C LEU A 345 19.58 9.45 27.34
N LYS A 346 18.54 9.16 26.54
CA LYS A 346 17.59 8.10 26.87
C LYS A 346 18.20 6.70 26.82
N PHE A 347 19.16 6.44 25.94
CA PHE A 347 19.86 5.17 25.94
C PHE A 347 20.71 4.98 27.21
N GLU A 348 21.39 6.02 27.67
CA GLU A 348 22.15 6.00 28.93
C GLU A 348 21.23 5.79 30.14
N GLU A 349 20.09 6.49 30.23
CA GLU A 349 19.08 6.26 31.28
C GLU A 349 18.57 4.81 31.30
N LEU A 350 18.43 4.17 30.13
CA LEU A 350 18.01 2.77 30.03
C LEU A 350 19.10 1.80 30.51
N LEU A 351 20.37 2.09 30.24
CA LEU A 351 21.52 1.32 30.72
C LEU A 351 21.66 1.43 32.24
N GLU A 352 21.61 2.65 32.78
CA GLU A 352 21.67 2.89 34.23
C GLU A 352 20.54 2.17 34.96
N ARG A 353 19.31 2.23 34.42
CA ARG A 353 18.16 1.57 35.01
C ARG A 353 18.27 0.04 34.94
N GLU A 354 18.85 -0.49 33.87
CA GLU A 354 19.12 -1.92 33.74
C GLU A 354 20.12 -2.40 34.80
N ASP A 355 21.22 -1.68 34.98
CA ASP A 355 22.24 -2.04 35.97
C ASP A 355 21.72 -1.89 37.40
N ARG A 356 20.92 -0.84 37.67
CA ARG A 356 20.17 -0.71 38.92
C ARG A 356 19.25 -1.91 39.16
N ASN A 357 18.50 -2.34 38.14
CA ASN A 357 17.57 -3.46 38.28
C ASN A 357 18.30 -4.80 38.50
N LYS A 358 19.48 -5.01 37.90
CA LYS A 358 20.35 -6.16 38.20
C LYS A 358 20.84 -6.14 39.66
N ALA A 359 21.22 -4.97 40.17
CA ALA A 359 21.60 -4.81 41.57
C ALA A 359 20.43 -5.16 42.50
N PHE A 360 19.24 -4.62 42.22
CA PHE A 360 18.02 -4.93 42.98
C PHE A 360 17.61 -6.39 42.94
N GLN A 361 17.81 -7.09 41.82
CA GLN A 361 17.59 -8.55 41.77
C GLN A 361 18.49 -9.32 42.74
N SER A 362 19.69 -8.79 43.04
CA SER A 362 20.65 -9.43 43.93
C SER A 362 20.46 -9.04 45.40
N THR A 363 19.99 -7.82 45.68
CA THR A 363 19.86 -7.29 47.05
C THR A 363 18.43 -7.28 47.59
N GLY A 364 17.44 -7.19 46.71
CA GLY A 364 16.03 -7.08 47.06
C GLY A 364 15.45 -8.40 47.55
N LEU A 365 14.53 -8.31 48.51
CA LEU A 365 13.82 -9.46 49.04
C LEU A 365 12.58 -9.76 48.19
N VAL A 366 12.36 -11.05 47.91
CA VAL A 366 11.24 -11.51 47.06
C VAL A 366 9.99 -11.76 47.90
N LYS A 367 8.87 -11.16 47.49
CA LYS A 367 7.54 -11.42 48.06
C LYS A 367 6.95 -12.69 47.43
N PRO A 368 6.58 -13.73 48.22
CA PRO A 368 5.95 -14.93 47.69
C PRO A 368 4.59 -14.66 47.03
N LEU A 369 4.22 -15.43 45.99
CA LEU A 369 2.93 -15.28 45.29
C LEU A 369 1.71 -15.66 46.15
N SER A 370 1.90 -16.60 47.08
CA SER A 370 0.89 -17.16 47.99
C SER A 370 1.31 -17.08 49.45
N GLY A 371 0.35 -17.13 50.37
CA GLY A 371 0.62 -17.21 51.81
C GLY A 371 1.06 -15.89 52.46
N THR A 372 0.83 -14.74 51.81
CA THR A 372 1.20 -13.41 52.34
C THR A 372 0.06 -12.68 53.04
N ALA A 373 -1.19 -13.12 52.86
CA ALA A 373 -2.36 -12.46 53.44
C ALA A 373 -2.37 -12.63 54.97
N GLY A 374 -2.53 -11.52 55.71
CA GLY A 374 -2.59 -11.51 57.18
C GLY A 374 -1.24 -11.49 57.90
N TYR A 375 -0.11 -11.59 57.19
CA TYR A 375 1.23 -11.53 57.79
C TYR A 375 1.79 -10.11 57.76
N GLU A 376 2.00 -9.52 58.95
CA GLU A 376 2.51 -8.14 59.10
C GLU A 376 3.83 -7.89 58.36
N LYS A 377 4.72 -8.89 58.30
CA LYS A 377 6.00 -8.79 57.58
C LYS A 377 5.88 -8.48 56.09
N TYR A 378 4.71 -8.69 55.46
CA TYR A 378 4.49 -8.40 54.03
C TYR A 378 3.66 -7.13 53.79
N LYS A 379 3.31 -6.40 54.85
CA LYS A 379 2.70 -5.06 54.74
C LYS A 379 3.77 -4.07 54.28
N ASN A 380 3.47 -3.27 53.26
CA ASN A 380 4.41 -2.30 52.66
C ASN A 380 5.76 -2.92 52.22
N PHE A 381 5.75 -4.19 51.82
CA PHE A 381 6.97 -4.92 51.43
C PHE A 381 7.43 -4.61 49.99
N VAL A 382 6.48 -4.25 49.14
CA VAL A 382 6.65 -3.83 47.74
C VAL A 382 5.85 -2.54 47.51
N GLY A 383 6.16 -1.83 46.44
CA GLY A 383 5.67 -0.49 46.12
C GLY A 383 6.83 0.45 45.80
N GLU A 384 6.51 1.70 45.49
CA GLU A 384 7.48 2.73 45.12
C GLU A 384 8.56 2.96 46.19
N ASP A 385 8.16 3.04 47.47
CA ASP A 385 9.08 3.20 48.61
C ASP A 385 9.97 1.97 48.87
N LYS A 386 9.67 0.84 48.23
CA LYS A 386 10.39 -0.45 48.33
C LYS A 386 10.67 -1.01 46.95
N LEU A 387 11.19 -0.15 46.08
CA LEU A 387 11.41 -0.49 44.68
C LEU A 387 12.35 -1.68 44.51
N GLU A 388 13.40 -1.79 45.32
CA GLU A 388 14.35 -2.92 45.30
C GLU A 388 13.65 -4.28 45.46
N ASN A 389 12.77 -4.42 46.46
CA ASN A 389 11.98 -5.63 46.68
C ASN A 389 10.96 -5.84 45.57
N THR A 390 10.41 -4.76 45.02
CA THR A 390 9.39 -4.84 43.97
C THR A 390 9.97 -5.35 42.66
N VAL A 391 11.11 -4.80 42.24
CA VAL A 391 11.86 -5.25 41.07
C VAL A 391 12.32 -6.69 41.28
N ALA A 392 12.94 -7.02 42.42
CA ALA A 392 13.33 -8.39 42.74
C ALA A 392 12.15 -9.37 42.68
N THR A 393 11.01 -8.99 43.27
CA THR A 393 9.78 -9.78 43.24
C THR A 393 9.29 -10.01 41.81
N PHE A 394 9.27 -8.97 40.97
CA PHE A 394 8.81 -9.10 39.60
C PHE A 394 9.73 -9.99 38.76
N TYR A 395 11.06 -9.79 38.83
CA TYR A 395 12.02 -10.61 38.06
C TYR A 395 12.08 -12.06 38.56
N ALA A 396 11.80 -12.33 39.84
CA ALA A 396 11.72 -13.69 40.38
C ALA A 396 10.51 -14.48 39.85
N HIS A 397 9.37 -13.80 39.62
CA HIS A 397 8.12 -14.46 39.22
C HIS A 397 7.80 -14.31 37.72
N GLY A 398 8.32 -13.28 37.08
CA GLY A 398 8.14 -12.99 35.66
C GLY A 398 6.86 -12.24 35.30
N ILE A 399 6.65 -12.08 33.99
CA ILE A 399 5.48 -11.41 33.41
C ILE A 399 4.22 -12.24 33.64
N ALA A 400 3.13 -11.59 34.03
CA ALA A 400 1.82 -12.21 34.28
C ALA A 400 1.84 -13.33 35.33
N ALA A 401 2.73 -13.26 36.33
CA ALA A 401 2.84 -14.30 37.37
C ALA A 401 1.62 -14.40 38.30
N LYS A 402 0.76 -13.39 38.27
CA LYS A 402 -0.54 -13.37 38.93
C LYS A 402 -1.56 -12.81 37.95
N ASP A 403 -2.83 -13.19 38.12
CA ASP A 403 -3.92 -12.75 37.24
C ASP A 403 -4.19 -11.22 37.40
N THR A 404 -5.45 -10.79 37.32
CA THR A 404 -5.86 -9.37 37.26
C THR A 404 -5.35 -8.47 38.40
N ALA A 405 -4.80 -9.03 39.49
CA ALA A 405 -4.28 -8.31 40.64
C ALA A 405 -2.74 -8.18 40.69
N TYR A 406 -1.98 -8.48 39.63
CA TYR A 406 -0.52 -8.50 39.71
C TYR A 406 0.10 -7.13 40.01
N LEU A 407 -0.37 -6.07 39.37
CA LEU A 407 0.08 -4.69 39.65
C LEU A 407 -0.20 -4.28 41.10
N GLN A 408 -1.38 -4.64 41.63
CA GLN A 408 -1.72 -4.41 43.04
C GLN A 408 -0.82 -5.22 43.97
N PHE A 409 -0.52 -6.47 43.61
CA PHE A 409 0.37 -7.33 44.38
C PHE A 409 1.77 -6.75 44.52
N LEU A 410 2.26 -6.08 43.45
CA LEU A 410 3.55 -5.38 43.36
C LEU A 410 3.54 -3.96 43.95
N GLY A 411 2.38 -3.47 44.43
CA GLY A 411 2.29 -2.14 45.06
C GLY A 411 2.17 -0.98 44.09
N PHE A 412 1.82 -1.22 42.82
CA PHE A 412 1.66 -0.22 41.76
C PHE A 412 0.20 -0.15 41.24
N HIS A 413 -0.77 -0.21 42.15
CA HIS A 413 -2.18 -0.16 41.78
C HIS A 413 -2.52 1.16 41.07
N GLY A 414 -3.09 1.07 39.86
CA GLY A 414 -3.44 2.24 39.05
C GLY A 414 -2.26 2.96 38.38
N ASN A 415 -1.01 2.52 38.59
CA ASN A 415 0.18 3.20 38.09
C ASN A 415 1.10 2.28 37.26
N ALA A 416 0.50 1.66 36.24
CA ALA A 416 1.19 0.70 35.37
C ALA A 416 2.31 1.33 34.54
N SER A 417 2.16 2.60 34.15
CA SER A 417 3.14 3.29 33.31
C SER A 417 4.46 3.49 34.06
N GLN A 418 4.41 4.12 35.24
CA GLN A 418 5.59 4.29 36.09
C GLN A 418 6.22 2.94 36.43
N PHE A 419 5.39 1.93 36.74
CA PHE A 419 5.92 0.60 37.04
C PHE A 419 6.69 -0.02 35.88
N ASN A 420 6.15 0.01 34.66
CA ASN A 420 6.84 -0.51 33.48
C ASN A 420 8.15 0.22 33.21
N THR A 421 8.18 1.55 33.43
CA THR A 421 9.40 2.36 33.35
C THR A 421 10.43 1.87 34.37
N GLU A 422 10.06 1.72 35.64
CA GLU A 422 10.98 1.26 36.69
C GLU A 422 11.52 -0.15 36.44
N LEU A 423 10.70 -1.04 35.88
CA LEU A 423 11.12 -2.39 35.49
C LEU A 423 12.07 -2.43 34.29
N ASN A 424 12.22 -1.30 33.58
CA ASN A 424 12.96 -1.21 32.32
C ASN A 424 12.42 -2.19 31.26
N LEU A 425 11.10 -2.32 31.14
CA LEU A 425 10.52 -3.21 30.12
C LEU A 425 10.62 -2.59 28.72
N PRO A 426 10.70 -3.42 27.66
CA PRO A 426 10.69 -2.91 26.30
C PRO A 426 9.33 -2.30 25.96
N THR A 427 9.28 -0.98 25.83
CA THR A 427 8.11 -0.22 25.38
C THR A 427 8.33 0.29 23.95
N LYS A 428 7.24 0.72 23.30
CA LYS A 428 7.31 1.39 21.99
C LYS A 428 8.27 2.59 22.00
N SER A 429 8.34 3.35 23.10
CA SER A 429 9.20 4.52 23.26
C SER A 429 10.69 4.11 23.37
N THR A 430 11.01 3.12 24.22
CA THR A 430 12.41 2.61 24.33
C THR A 430 12.89 1.96 23.04
N LEU A 431 12.02 1.23 22.33
CA LEU A 431 12.35 0.70 21.01
C LEU A 431 12.60 1.82 19.99
N ASN A 432 11.84 2.91 20.04
CA ASN A 432 12.04 4.03 19.11
C ASN A 432 13.43 4.67 19.28
N VAL A 433 13.90 4.82 20.52
CA VAL A 433 15.26 5.26 20.84
C VAL A 433 16.32 4.34 20.21
N LEU A 434 16.28 3.04 20.56
CA LEU A 434 17.28 2.07 20.11
C LEU A 434 17.29 1.92 18.59
N LEU A 435 16.11 1.86 17.97
CA LEU A 435 15.97 1.68 16.53
C LEU A 435 16.33 2.94 15.75
N THR A 436 16.08 4.13 16.30
CA THR A 436 16.53 5.40 15.71
C THR A 436 18.05 5.47 15.67
N LEU A 437 18.72 5.18 16.80
CA LEU A 437 20.19 5.15 16.85
C LEU A 437 20.77 4.12 15.87
N LEU A 438 20.22 2.91 15.78
CA LEU A 438 20.66 1.91 14.81
C LEU A 438 20.54 2.38 13.36
N VAL A 439 19.46 3.09 13.00
CA VAL A 439 19.25 3.60 11.64
C VAL A 439 20.17 4.78 11.33
N ILE A 440 20.50 5.62 12.32
CA ILE A 440 21.49 6.70 12.17
C ILE A 440 22.86 6.11 11.85
N GLU A 441 23.28 5.09 12.59
CA GLU A 441 24.57 4.42 12.40
C GLU A 441 24.60 3.57 11.11
N HIS A 442 23.49 2.90 10.78
CA HIS A 442 23.38 1.98 9.65
C HIS A 442 22.14 2.28 8.79
N PRO A 443 22.17 3.30 7.92
CA PRO A 443 21.01 3.69 7.12
C PRO A 443 20.61 2.66 6.06
N LEU A 444 21.38 1.57 5.87
CA LEU A 444 20.95 0.40 5.09
C LEU A 444 19.87 -0.45 5.79
N ILE A 445 19.70 -0.28 7.11
CA ILE A 445 18.60 -0.84 7.91
C ILE A 445 17.30 -0.12 7.53
N THR A 446 16.27 -0.91 7.21
CA THR A 446 14.95 -0.38 6.84
C THR A 446 13.89 -0.82 7.85
N PRO A 447 12.75 -0.11 7.99
CA PRO A 447 11.71 -0.55 8.91
C PRO A 447 11.19 -1.97 8.64
N SER A 448 11.12 -2.38 7.36
CA SER A 448 10.77 -3.76 7.00
C SER A 448 11.84 -4.77 7.41
N TRP A 449 13.13 -4.37 7.39
CA TRP A 449 14.22 -5.22 7.85
C TRP A 449 14.11 -5.43 9.36
N LEU A 450 13.78 -4.39 10.12
CA LEU A 450 13.55 -4.48 11.57
C LEU A 450 12.31 -5.33 11.92
N ALA A 451 11.22 -5.19 11.16
CA ALA A 451 9.97 -5.94 11.40
C ALA A 451 10.09 -7.46 11.20
N GLU A 452 11.02 -7.89 10.35
CA GLU A 452 11.30 -9.31 10.05
C GLU A 452 12.53 -9.85 10.79
N TRP A 453 13.11 -9.09 11.73
CA TRP A 453 14.32 -9.48 12.43
C TRP A 453 14.04 -10.57 13.48
N ASP A 454 14.30 -11.82 13.07
CA ASP A 454 14.32 -13.00 13.95
C ASP A 454 15.69 -13.11 14.61
N LEU A 455 15.74 -13.02 15.95
CA LEU A 455 16.94 -13.31 16.71
C LEU A 455 17.25 -14.81 16.69
N PHE A 456 16.21 -15.65 16.80
CA PHE A 456 16.33 -17.11 16.81
C PHE A 456 15.61 -17.78 15.64
N ASP A 457 16.15 -18.91 15.18
CA ASP A 457 15.44 -19.80 14.25
C ASP A 457 14.43 -20.69 14.98
N VAL A 458 13.72 -21.54 14.21
CA VAL A 458 12.74 -22.50 14.76
C VAL A 458 13.35 -23.55 15.69
N ASN A 459 14.65 -23.79 15.59
CA ASN A 459 15.40 -24.75 16.40
C ASN A 459 16.03 -24.11 17.65
N GLY A 460 15.95 -22.78 17.77
CA GLY A 460 16.53 -22.00 18.86
C GLY A 460 18.00 -21.62 18.68
N ASN A 461 18.54 -21.75 17.47
CA ASN A 461 19.86 -21.19 17.16
C ASN A 461 19.74 -19.67 16.98
N MET A 462 20.72 -18.93 17.51
CA MET A 462 20.79 -17.48 17.31
C MET A 462 21.24 -17.18 15.87
N VAL A 463 20.33 -16.68 15.05
CA VAL A 463 20.55 -16.41 13.61
C VAL A 463 20.53 -14.92 13.28
N GLY A 464 19.82 -14.11 14.09
CA GLY A 464 19.69 -12.68 13.86
C GLY A 464 20.87 -11.84 14.33
N TYR A 465 21.78 -12.43 15.11
CA TYR A 465 23.01 -11.84 15.60
C TYR A 465 24.10 -12.92 15.62
N LYS A 466 25.22 -12.67 14.96
CA LYS A 466 26.34 -13.62 14.89
C LYS A 466 27.68 -12.90 14.95
N GLN A 467 28.68 -13.60 15.47
CA GLN A 467 30.08 -13.16 15.43
C GLN A 467 30.81 -13.94 14.32
N VAL A 468 31.47 -13.22 13.43
CA VAL A 468 32.30 -13.79 12.35
C VAL A 468 33.69 -13.19 12.46
N GLY A 469 34.64 -13.99 12.95
CA GLY A 469 35.97 -13.49 13.34
C GLY A 469 35.85 -12.43 14.44
N ASN A 470 36.36 -11.23 14.18
CA ASN A 470 36.29 -10.09 15.10
C ASN A 470 35.07 -9.18 14.86
N GLN A 471 34.27 -9.44 13.82
CA GLN A 471 33.13 -8.61 13.46
C GLN A 471 31.83 -9.18 14.02
N HIS A 472 30.94 -8.28 14.47
CA HIS A 472 29.60 -8.61 14.91
C HIS A 472 28.62 -8.22 13.81
N ILE A 473 27.72 -9.15 13.45
CA ILE A 473 26.85 -9.02 12.28
C ILE A 473 25.40 -9.23 12.72
N ALA A 474 24.56 -8.25 12.40
CA ALA A 474 23.11 -8.35 12.53
C ALA A 474 22.51 -8.84 11.20
N VAL A 475 21.60 -9.81 11.28
CA VAL A 475 21.04 -10.49 10.08
C VAL A 475 19.52 -10.45 10.15
N SER A 476 18.88 -9.99 9.08
CA SER A 476 17.42 -10.07 8.94
C SER A 476 17.02 -10.43 7.51
N TYR A 477 15.75 -10.78 7.35
CA TYR A 477 15.16 -11.27 6.11
C TYR A 477 14.38 -10.18 5.37
N LYS A 478 14.57 -10.10 4.05
CA LYS A 478 13.90 -9.17 3.15
C LYS A 478 13.26 -9.94 1.99
N SER A 479 12.03 -10.40 2.22
CA SER A 479 11.26 -11.28 1.33
C SER A 479 11.18 -10.84 -0.13
N ARG A 480 11.27 -9.52 -0.40
CA ARG A 480 11.22 -8.93 -1.75
C ARG A 480 12.49 -9.11 -2.59
N LYS A 481 13.60 -9.61 -2.02
CA LYS A 481 14.86 -9.87 -2.74
C LYS A 481 14.95 -11.28 -3.34
N GLY A 482 13.90 -12.11 -3.22
CA GLY A 482 13.91 -13.51 -3.66
C GLY A 482 14.54 -14.46 -2.63
N SER A 483 14.24 -15.76 -2.68
CA SER A 483 14.62 -16.74 -1.66
C SER A 483 16.13 -16.93 -1.48
N THR A 484 16.92 -16.64 -2.52
CA THR A 484 18.39 -16.75 -2.51
C THR A 484 19.10 -15.53 -1.91
N ASN A 485 18.55 -14.32 -2.05
CA ASN A 485 19.19 -13.05 -1.60
C ASN A 485 18.43 -12.36 -0.46
N ALA A 486 17.52 -13.07 0.21
CA ALA A 486 16.66 -12.45 1.20
C ALA A 486 17.37 -12.13 2.52
N HIS A 487 18.51 -12.75 2.83
CA HIS A 487 19.29 -12.39 4.02
C HIS A 487 20.09 -11.10 3.73
N GLN A 488 19.83 -10.05 4.51
CA GLN A 488 20.61 -8.83 4.49
C GLN A 488 21.41 -8.75 5.79
N GLU A 489 22.73 -8.82 5.65
CA GLU A 489 23.69 -8.73 6.75
C GLU A 489 24.14 -7.28 6.96
N VAL A 490 24.32 -6.88 8.21
CA VAL A 490 24.79 -5.55 8.62
C VAL A 490 25.97 -5.74 9.57
N VAL A 491 27.15 -5.28 9.15
CA VAL A 491 28.36 -5.30 9.99
C VAL A 491 28.27 -4.15 10.99
N LEU A 492 28.28 -4.47 12.28
CA LEU A 492 28.10 -3.49 13.35
C LEU A 492 29.45 -2.84 13.73
N ASN A 493 29.42 -1.53 13.97
CA ASN A 493 30.48 -0.81 14.67
C ASN A 493 30.32 -0.99 16.21
N GLU A 494 31.32 -0.61 17.00
CA GLU A 494 31.30 -0.82 18.47
C GLU A 494 30.08 -0.20 19.17
N PHE A 495 29.64 0.98 18.73
CA PHE A 495 28.47 1.64 19.32
C PHE A 495 27.15 0.94 18.93
N SER A 496 26.96 0.64 17.66
CA SER A 496 25.79 -0.12 17.19
C SER A 496 25.75 -1.54 17.77
N LYS A 497 26.91 -2.15 18.03
CA LYS A 497 27.01 -3.42 18.74
C LYS A 497 26.45 -3.31 20.16
N SER A 498 26.83 -2.29 20.93
CA SER A 498 26.29 -2.11 22.28
C SER A 498 24.78 -1.91 22.29
N ILE A 499 24.23 -1.22 21.27
CA ILE A 499 22.78 -1.07 21.10
C ILE A 499 22.11 -2.44 20.81
N VAL A 500 22.68 -3.24 19.91
CA VAL A 500 22.12 -4.57 19.59
C VAL A 500 22.20 -5.51 20.79
N GLU A 501 23.31 -5.54 21.50
CA GLU A 501 23.48 -6.37 22.71
C GLU A 501 22.52 -5.95 23.81
N PHE A 502 22.35 -4.64 24.04
CA PHE A 502 21.34 -4.14 24.95
C PHE A 502 19.93 -4.53 24.49
N LEU A 503 19.60 -4.40 23.21
CA LEU A 503 18.30 -4.79 22.68
C LEU A 503 18.01 -6.28 22.88
N ILE A 504 19.02 -7.15 22.71
CA ILE A 504 18.92 -8.59 23.05
C ILE A 504 18.58 -8.71 24.54
N GLN A 505 19.34 -8.08 25.43
CA GLN A 505 19.10 -8.16 26.87
C GLN A 505 17.71 -7.64 27.26
N HIS A 506 17.36 -6.44 26.78
CA HIS A 506 16.11 -5.71 27.05
C HIS A 506 14.86 -6.51 26.70
N THR A 507 14.95 -7.36 25.68
CA THR A 507 13.83 -8.19 25.21
C THR A 507 13.90 -9.65 25.68
N HIS A 508 14.90 -10.00 26.51
CA HIS A 508 15.13 -11.38 26.97
C HIS A 508 13.95 -11.97 27.74
N MET A 509 13.50 -11.28 28.81
CA MET A 509 12.39 -11.78 29.63
C MET A 509 11.09 -11.89 28.84
N SER A 510 10.88 -10.99 27.88
CA SER A 510 9.74 -11.03 26.95
C SER A 510 9.75 -12.30 26.10
N ARG A 511 10.92 -12.72 25.60
CA ARG A 511 11.07 -13.97 24.84
C ARG A 511 10.83 -15.19 25.71
N GLU A 512 11.41 -15.23 26.91
CA GLU A 512 11.22 -16.37 27.82
C GLU A 512 9.74 -16.56 28.18
N TYR A 513 9.01 -15.47 28.43
CA TYR A 513 7.56 -15.52 28.64
C TYR A 513 6.80 -16.11 27.45
N LEU A 514 7.09 -15.65 26.21
CA LEU A 514 6.45 -16.17 25.01
C LEU A 514 6.79 -17.65 24.77
N LYS A 515 8.03 -18.04 25.04
CA LYS A 515 8.52 -19.42 24.92
C LYS A 515 7.80 -20.36 25.88
N GLN A 516 7.59 -19.94 27.13
CA GLN A 516 6.79 -20.69 28.11
C GLN A 516 5.32 -20.86 27.69
N LYS A 517 4.76 -19.89 26.96
CA LYS A 517 3.40 -19.97 26.39
C LYS A 517 3.29 -20.75 25.07
N GLY A 518 4.41 -21.19 24.49
CA GLY A 518 4.42 -21.82 23.17
C GLY A 518 4.14 -20.85 22.01
N ASP A 519 4.26 -19.54 22.21
CA ASP A 519 4.04 -18.54 21.16
C ASP A 519 5.29 -18.40 20.29
N VAL A 520 5.18 -18.73 19.00
CA VAL A 520 6.26 -18.71 18.01
C VAL A 520 6.99 -17.36 17.86
N ASN A 521 6.39 -16.26 18.34
CA ASN A 521 6.99 -14.93 18.31
C ASN A 521 8.14 -14.75 19.30
N TRP A 522 8.39 -15.71 20.22
CA TRP A 522 9.57 -15.70 21.10
C TRP A 522 10.89 -15.57 20.32
N ARG A 523 10.90 -15.92 19.04
CA ARG A 523 12.06 -15.84 18.14
C ARG A 523 12.43 -14.42 17.73
N LYS A 524 11.52 -13.46 17.88
CA LYS A 524 11.66 -12.09 17.34
C LYS A 524 12.62 -11.25 18.19
N MET A 525 13.38 -10.39 17.51
CA MET A 525 14.22 -9.39 18.16
C MET A 525 13.38 -8.26 18.77
N ILE A 526 12.37 -7.79 18.02
CA ILE A 526 11.53 -6.65 18.42
C ILE A 526 10.26 -7.14 19.13
N LEU A 527 10.19 -6.90 20.43
CA LEU A 527 9.06 -7.24 21.29
C LEU A 527 8.75 -6.06 22.21
N THR A 528 7.47 -5.85 22.51
CA THR A 528 7.04 -4.94 23.58
C THR A 528 6.46 -5.73 24.75
N ALA A 529 6.61 -5.20 25.96
CA ALA A 529 6.12 -5.85 27.16
C ALA A 529 5.49 -4.85 28.13
N THR A 530 4.58 -5.38 28.93
CA THR A 530 4.06 -4.80 30.16
C THR A 530 4.18 -5.86 31.24
N ALA A 531 3.97 -5.49 32.51
CA ALA A 531 3.93 -6.47 33.60
C ALA A 531 2.91 -7.62 33.40
N ALA A 532 1.91 -7.44 32.53
CA ALA A 532 0.84 -8.42 32.30
C ALA A 532 0.93 -9.18 30.97
N ASN A 533 1.64 -8.67 29.95
CA ASN A 533 1.64 -9.28 28.63
C ASN A 533 2.84 -8.84 27.76
N VAL A 534 3.16 -9.67 26.76
CA VAL A 534 4.17 -9.42 25.72
C VAL A 534 3.50 -9.45 24.35
N ILE A 535 3.90 -8.55 23.45
CA ILE A 535 3.35 -8.44 22.11
C ILE A 535 4.49 -8.27 21.10
N ARG A 536 4.38 -8.95 19.95
CA ARG A 536 5.14 -8.60 18.74
C ARG A 536 4.41 -7.49 17.98
N PRO A 537 5.05 -6.34 17.70
CA PRO A 537 4.48 -5.34 16.81
C PRO A 537 4.32 -5.87 15.37
N TYR A 538 3.09 -6.12 14.92
CA TYR A 538 2.83 -6.55 13.52
C TYR A 538 3.05 -5.41 12.51
N HIS A 539 2.77 -4.17 12.92
CA HIS A 539 2.97 -2.97 12.11
C HIS A 539 3.95 -2.03 12.81
N LEU A 540 5.25 -2.36 12.74
CA LEU A 540 6.31 -1.69 13.50
C LEU A 540 6.24 -0.15 13.38
N ASN A 541 6.11 0.40 12.17
CA ASN A 541 6.02 1.85 11.99
C ASN A 541 4.84 2.47 12.75
N THR A 542 3.64 1.93 12.60
CA THR A 542 2.45 2.43 13.30
C THR A 542 2.61 2.32 14.82
N THR A 543 3.24 1.25 15.30
CA THR A 543 3.54 1.08 16.72
C THR A 543 4.50 2.15 17.23
N LEU A 544 5.60 2.40 16.51
CA LEU A 544 6.59 3.42 16.89
C LEU A 544 6.02 4.84 16.81
N HIS A 545 5.22 5.14 15.78
CA HIS A 545 4.52 6.44 15.66
C HIS A 545 3.54 6.72 16.79
N SER A 546 3.00 5.69 17.44
CA SER A 546 2.13 5.88 18.59
C SER A 546 2.88 6.11 19.91
N ALA A 547 4.23 6.16 19.90
CA ALA A 547 5.06 6.26 21.10
C ALA A 547 5.11 7.68 21.68
N ASN A 548 4.01 8.14 22.28
CA ASN A 548 3.87 9.49 22.82
C ASN A 548 5.09 9.93 23.65
N ASP A 549 5.54 9.14 24.63
CA ASP A 549 6.68 9.52 25.48
C ASP A 549 7.95 9.82 24.65
N PHE A 550 8.20 9.08 23.56
CA PHE A 550 9.36 9.34 22.72
C PHE A 550 9.27 10.71 22.02
N TYR A 551 8.10 11.06 21.50
CA TYR A 551 7.88 12.35 20.86
C TYR A 551 7.84 13.49 21.88
N ASP A 552 7.37 13.23 23.09
CA ASP A 552 7.45 14.15 24.22
C ASP A 552 8.92 14.41 24.60
N TRP A 553 9.77 13.36 24.65
CA TRP A 553 11.21 13.52 24.92
C TRP A 553 11.94 14.33 23.85
N LEU A 554 11.56 14.20 22.57
CA LEU A 554 12.16 15.01 21.51
C LEU A 554 11.85 16.50 21.66
N GLN A 555 10.75 16.86 22.33
CA GLN A 555 10.28 18.23 22.53
C GLN A 555 10.59 18.79 23.92
N ASP A 556 11.12 17.96 24.83
CA ASP A 556 11.44 18.36 26.20
C ASP A 556 12.70 19.22 26.23
N GLU A 557 12.53 20.52 26.48
CA GLU A 557 13.62 21.50 26.57
C GLU A 557 14.70 21.11 27.60
N THR A 558 14.36 20.31 28.61
CA THR A 558 15.33 19.85 29.61
C THR A 558 16.34 18.85 29.05
N LEU A 559 16.02 18.22 27.90
CA LEU A 559 16.87 17.26 27.19
C LEU A 559 17.63 17.89 26.02
N PHE A 560 17.52 19.21 25.81
CA PHE A 560 18.21 19.87 24.71
C PHE A 560 19.70 19.98 25.00
N ASP A 561 20.51 19.83 23.95
CA ASP A 561 21.94 20.09 24.05
C ASP A 561 22.16 21.59 24.29
N LYS A 562 22.69 21.95 25.46
CA LYS A 562 22.97 23.34 25.84
C LYS A 562 23.98 24.04 24.92
N SER A 563 24.72 23.28 24.11
CA SER A 563 25.64 23.80 23.10
C SER A 563 25.01 24.01 21.73
N SER A 564 23.76 23.54 21.53
CA SER A 564 23.00 23.70 20.29
C SER A 564 22.13 24.97 20.34
N ASP A 565 21.85 25.53 19.16
CA ASP A 565 20.94 26.65 18.94
C ASP A 565 19.49 26.23 18.69
N ILE A 566 19.13 24.99 19.08
CA ILE A 566 17.80 24.44 18.81
C ILE A 566 16.72 25.10 19.67
N THR A 567 15.63 25.54 19.04
CA THR A 567 14.46 26.10 19.73
C THR A 567 13.38 25.04 19.96
N LEU A 568 12.37 25.38 20.79
CA LEU A 568 11.21 24.51 20.98
C LEU A 568 10.44 24.31 19.67
N GLU A 569 10.27 25.35 18.85
CA GLU A 569 9.62 25.23 17.54
C GLU A 569 10.42 24.32 16.61
N ASP A 570 11.75 24.37 16.67
CA ASP A 570 12.60 23.45 15.93
C ASP A 570 12.39 22.00 16.37
N ALA A 571 12.39 21.75 17.69
CA ALA A 571 12.18 20.42 18.26
C ALA A 571 10.80 19.85 17.92
N GLN A 572 9.75 20.67 17.95
CA GLN A 572 8.40 20.31 17.51
C GLN A 572 8.38 19.92 16.03
N ALA A 573 8.97 20.75 15.16
CA ALA A 573 9.04 20.46 13.73
C ALA A 573 9.81 19.17 13.44
N ILE A 574 10.90 18.90 14.17
CA ILE A 574 11.67 17.65 14.05
C ILE A 574 10.85 16.45 14.51
N SER A 575 10.14 16.57 15.64
CA SER A 575 9.24 15.55 16.17
C SER A 575 8.13 15.19 15.17
N ASP A 576 7.51 16.20 14.54
CA ASP A 576 6.42 16.01 13.57
C ASP A 576 6.84 15.24 12.31
N ILE A 577 8.08 15.42 11.86
CA ILE A 577 8.62 14.73 10.68
C ILE A 577 9.37 13.43 11.02
N HIS A 578 9.52 13.09 12.31
CA HIS A 578 10.28 11.92 12.72
C HIS A 578 9.59 10.62 12.34
N SER A 579 10.37 9.77 11.66
CA SER A 579 10.11 8.35 11.49
C SER A 579 11.43 7.66 11.17
N LEU A 580 11.56 6.36 11.40
CA LEU A 580 12.76 5.62 10.98
C LEU A 580 13.07 5.78 9.48
N ARG A 581 12.04 5.99 8.66
CA ARG A 581 12.17 6.24 7.22
C ARG A 581 12.68 7.65 6.92
N SER A 582 12.19 8.65 7.67
CA SER A 582 12.65 10.03 7.61
C SER A 582 14.10 10.14 8.09
N ILE A 583 14.46 9.53 9.23
CA ILE A 583 15.84 9.52 9.74
C ILE A 583 16.81 8.90 8.73
N ARG A 584 16.43 7.78 8.11
CA ARG A 584 17.21 7.17 7.02
C ARG A 584 17.40 8.12 5.83
N ARG A 585 16.38 8.91 5.49
CA ARG A 585 16.41 9.89 4.40
C ARG A 585 17.31 11.08 4.74
N HIS A 586 17.19 11.63 5.95
CA HIS A 586 18.03 12.70 6.45
C HIS A 586 19.50 12.27 6.48
N ARG A 587 19.81 11.05 6.96
CA ARG A 587 21.18 10.52 6.93
C ARG A 587 21.70 10.36 5.50
N GLY A 588 20.87 9.89 4.57
CA GLY A 588 21.23 9.85 3.14
C GLY A 588 21.52 11.25 2.57
N PHE A 589 20.73 12.26 2.97
CA PHE A 589 20.95 13.64 2.54
C PHE A 589 22.25 14.22 3.07
N GLN A 590 22.50 13.99 4.35
CA GLN A 590 23.72 14.38 5.03
C GLN A 590 24.96 13.81 4.31
N ILE A 591 24.96 12.50 4.02
CA ILE A 591 26.05 11.85 3.27
C ILE A 591 26.22 12.47 1.88
N TYR A 592 25.14 12.78 1.18
CA TYR A 592 25.22 13.42 -0.14
C TYR A 592 25.89 14.80 -0.06
N LEU A 593 25.47 15.63 0.89
CA LEU A 593 26.01 16.97 1.06
C LEU A 593 27.47 16.95 1.55
N GLU A 594 27.85 15.97 2.38
CA GLU A 594 29.22 15.71 2.84
C GLU A 594 30.13 15.25 1.69
N THR A 595 29.70 14.27 0.90
CA THR A 595 30.56 13.56 -0.07
C THR A 595 30.42 14.06 -1.51
N ARG A 596 29.33 14.77 -1.82
CA ARG A 596 28.87 15.12 -3.18
C ARG A 596 28.73 13.90 -4.10
N SER A 597 28.56 12.71 -3.51
CA SER A 597 28.58 11.44 -4.23
C SER A 597 27.27 10.69 -4.05
N MET A 598 26.52 10.53 -5.15
CA MET A 598 25.36 9.64 -5.18
C MET A 598 25.74 8.17 -5.01
N ASP A 599 26.96 7.80 -5.37
CA ASP A 599 27.47 6.44 -5.19
C ASP A 599 27.64 6.13 -3.69
N ALA A 600 28.18 7.09 -2.91
CA ALA A 600 28.31 6.96 -1.45
C ALA A 600 26.94 6.83 -0.77
N VAL A 601 25.92 7.56 -1.24
CA VAL A 601 24.55 7.45 -0.75
C VAL A 601 23.95 6.06 -1.06
N ALA A 602 24.12 5.58 -2.30
CA ALA A 602 23.59 4.30 -2.74
C ALA A 602 24.14 3.14 -1.91
N GLU A 603 25.44 3.18 -1.65
CA GLU A 603 26.16 2.22 -0.82
C GLU A 603 25.66 2.28 0.63
N ALA A 604 25.65 3.46 1.24
CA ALA A 604 25.18 3.65 2.62
C ALA A 604 23.72 3.20 2.83
N LEU A 605 22.88 3.34 1.81
CA LEU A 605 21.47 2.93 1.84
C LEU A 605 21.24 1.44 1.49
N GLY A 606 22.28 0.70 1.08
CA GLY A 606 22.26 -0.75 0.83
C GLY A 606 21.67 -1.18 -0.51
N HIS A 607 21.92 -0.43 -1.59
CA HIS A 607 21.46 -0.75 -2.95
C HIS A 607 22.50 -1.59 -3.72
N GLU A 608 22.09 -2.75 -4.28
CA GLU A 608 22.98 -3.72 -4.97
C GLU A 608 23.36 -3.35 -6.42
N LYS A 609 22.55 -2.53 -7.11
CA LYS A 609 22.79 -2.16 -8.51
C LYS A 609 22.70 -0.66 -8.72
N LYS A 610 23.65 -0.14 -9.50
CA LYS A 610 23.62 1.19 -10.11
C LYS A 610 22.54 1.20 -11.17
N ASP A 611 21.36 1.69 -10.82
CA ASP A 611 20.40 2.13 -11.81
C ASP A 611 20.41 3.66 -11.76
N ALA A 612 20.92 4.26 -12.84
CA ALA A 612 21.05 5.71 -12.97
C ALA A 612 19.68 6.41 -12.92
N ASN A 613 18.60 5.72 -13.30
CA ASN A 613 17.22 6.19 -13.13
C ASN A 613 16.75 6.03 -11.68
N LEU A 614 17.22 5.02 -10.94
CA LEU A 614 17.00 4.88 -9.49
C LEU A 614 17.61 6.06 -8.73
N LEU A 615 18.90 6.33 -8.97
CA LEU A 615 19.73 7.17 -8.10
C LEU A 615 19.47 8.67 -8.29
N THR A 616 19.25 9.13 -9.51
CA THR A 616 18.97 10.56 -9.80
C THR A 616 17.68 11.07 -9.16
N SER A 617 16.78 10.19 -8.71
CA SER A 617 15.51 10.55 -8.09
C SER A 617 15.55 10.77 -6.56
N TYR A 618 16.63 10.38 -5.88
CA TYR A 618 16.60 10.17 -4.43
C TYR A 618 16.87 11.40 -3.56
N LEU A 619 17.73 12.27 -4.03
CA LEU A 619 18.28 13.40 -3.30
C LEU A 619 18.54 14.59 -4.21
N PRO A 620 18.91 14.36 -5.50
CA PRO A 620 18.96 15.41 -6.48
C PRO A 620 17.59 16.04 -6.68
N LYS A 621 16.47 15.30 -6.79
CA LYS A 621 15.21 15.95 -7.19
C LYS A 621 14.72 17.07 -6.26
N PRO A 622 14.52 16.89 -4.94
CA PRO A 622 14.10 18.01 -4.08
C PRO A 622 15.11 19.16 -4.05
N LEU A 623 16.41 18.84 -4.08
CA LEU A 623 17.49 19.83 -4.08
C LEU A 623 17.57 20.59 -5.42
N MET A 624 17.43 19.89 -6.54
CA MET A 624 17.42 20.42 -7.90
C MET A 624 16.15 21.22 -8.14
N ASP A 625 14.98 20.74 -7.71
CA ASP A 625 13.73 21.48 -7.78
C ASP A 625 13.86 22.80 -7.00
N PHE A 626 14.51 22.77 -5.82
CA PHE A 626 14.84 23.97 -5.06
C PHE A 626 15.78 24.91 -5.84
N PHE A 627 16.92 24.43 -6.34
CA PHE A 627 17.89 25.28 -7.06
C PHE A 627 17.35 25.78 -8.40
N ASN A 628 16.62 24.96 -9.16
CA ASN A 628 15.96 25.39 -10.39
C ASN A 628 14.93 26.48 -10.11
N ALA A 629 14.06 26.30 -9.10
CA ALA A 629 13.10 27.33 -8.70
C ALA A 629 13.81 28.59 -8.21
N ARG A 630 14.93 28.45 -7.50
CA ARG A 630 15.76 29.55 -7.01
C ARG A 630 16.40 30.32 -8.15
N TRP A 631 17.03 29.65 -9.13
CA TRP A 631 17.64 30.26 -10.31
C TRP A 631 16.63 31.02 -11.15
N ILE A 632 15.45 30.43 -11.40
CA ILE A 632 14.36 31.10 -12.12
C ILE A 632 13.97 32.39 -11.39
N ARG A 633 13.79 32.33 -10.05
CA ARG A 633 13.43 33.51 -9.25
C ARG A 633 14.55 34.55 -9.21
N GLN A 634 15.81 34.14 -9.11
CA GLN A 634 16.96 35.04 -9.18
C GLN A 634 17.00 35.75 -10.53
N PHE A 635 16.87 35.02 -11.64
CA PHE A 635 16.83 35.60 -12.97
C PHE A 635 15.67 36.58 -13.15
N GLN A 636 14.45 36.20 -12.76
CA GLN A 636 13.27 37.07 -12.81
C GLN A 636 13.43 38.33 -11.97
N ASN A 637 13.96 38.20 -10.75
CA ASN A 637 14.18 39.35 -9.86
C ASN A 637 15.29 40.27 -10.37
N ALA A 638 16.32 39.73 -11.04
CA ALA A 638 17.36 40.54 -11.66
C ALA A 638 16.78 41.40 -12.81
N ILE A 639 15.93 40.81 -13.66
CA ILE A 639 15.20 41.55 -14.71
C ILE A 639 14.31 42.63 -14.10
N LEU A 640 13.51 42.28 -13.08
CA LEU A 640 12.61 43.22 -12.42
C LEU A 640 13.36 44.38 -11.77
N LEU A 641 14.49 44.11 -11.10
CA LEU A 641 15.31 45.15 -10.48
C LEU A 641 15.88 46.14 -11.50
N GLU A 642 16.28 45.67 -12.68
CA GLU A 642 16.77 46.53 -13.75
C GLU A 642 15.63 47.30 -14.43
N ALA A 643 14.53 46.62 -14.77
CA ALA A 643 13.36 47.23 -15.42
C ALA A 643 12.66 48.27 -14.54
N MET A 644 12.71 48.10 -13.22
CA MET A 644 12.06 48.97 -12.25
C MET A 644 13.04 49.89 -11.52
N LYS A 645 14.28 50.08 -12.02
CA LYS A 645 15.32 50.84 -11.31
C LYS A 645 14.90 52.26 -10.89
N ASP A 646 14.04 52.90 -11.69
CA ASP A 646 13.50 54.24 -11.47
C ASP A 646 12.09 54.26 -10.84
N SER A 647 11.53 53.09 -10.50
CA SER A 647 10.17 52.96 -9.95
C SER A 647 10.16 52.99 -8.43
N VAL A 648 9.20 53.70 -7.84
CA VAL A 648 8.95 53.72 -6.39
C VAL A 648 8.46 52.37 -5.84
N HIS A 649 7.95 51.49 -6.70
CA HIS A 649 7.45 50.16 -6.34
C HIS A 649 8.49 49.04 -6.53
N ARG A 650 9.75 49.40 -6.79
CA ARG A 650 10.84 48.46 -7.06
C ARG A 650 11.03 47.42 -5.95
N LEU A 651 10.97 47.84 -4.68
CA LEU A 651 11.16 46.96 -3.52
C LEU A 651 9.99 45.98 -3.37
N ASP A 652 8.76 46.48 -3.49
CA ASP A 652 7.53 45.69 -3.41
C ASP A 652 7.50 44.59 -4.49
N ALA A 653 7.99 44.90 -5.70
CA ALA A 653 7.94 43.99 -6.83
C ALA A 653 8.84 42.76 -6.68
N VAL A 654 9.97 42.87 -5.97
CA VAL A 654 10.93 41.76 -5.79
C VAL A 654 10.91 41.15 -4.40
N ASN A 655 10.11 41.70 -3.48
CA ASN A 655 10.01 41.27 -2.09
C ASN A 655 11.40 41.17 -1.41
N MET A 656 12.20 42.23 -1.54
CA MET A 656 13.52 42.36 -0.91
C MET A 656 13.70 43.71 -0.26
N GLU A 657 14.42 43.72 0.86
CA GLU A 657 14.82 44.95 1.56
C GLU A 657 15.85 45.74 0.73
N ALA A 658 15.86 47.06 0.88
CA ALA A 658 16.78 47.93 0.13
C ALA A 658 18.25 47.55 0.33
N GLN A 659 18.63 47.17 1.56
CA GLN A 659 19.98 46.73 1.91
C GLN A 659 20.40 45.41 1.26
N ASP A 660 19.43 44.59 0.84
CA ASP A 660 19.66 43.27 0.27
C ASP A 660 19.86 43.30 -1.25
N ILE A 661 19.45 44.39 -1.89
CA ILE A 661 19.53 44.58 -3.34
C ILE A 661 20.98 44.64 -3.81
N GLU A 662 21.85 45.35 -3.10
CA GLU A 662 23.25 45.46 -3.49
C GLU A 662 23.95 44.09 -3.43
N VAL A 663 23.70 43.34 -2.36
CA VAL A 663 24.20 41.95 -2.22
C VAL A 663 23.63 41.05 -3.32
N PHE A 664 22.33 41.17 -3.61
CA PHE A 664 21.68 40.40 -4.66
C PHE A 664 22.27 40.72 -6.04
N LEU A 665 22.42 42.00 -6.40
CA LEU A 665 22.96 42.41 -7.70
C LEU A 665 24.44 42.05 -7.86
N ASN A 666 25.22 42.15 -6.79
CA ASN A 666 26.63 41.72 -6.82
C ASN A 666 26.79 40.22 -7.05
N ASN A 667 25.83 39.41 -6.59
CA ASN A 667 25.88 37.96 -6.73
C ASN A 667 25.16 37.44 -7.99
N HIS A 668 24.03 38.04 -8.36
CA HIS A 668 23.06 37.54 -9.34
C HIS A 668 22.57 38.59 -10.35
N GLY A 669 23.07 39.82 -10.26
CA GLY A 669 22.70 40.90 -11.17
C GLY A 669 23.10 40.58 -12.61
N ILE A 670 22.31 41.03 -13.57
CA ILE A 670 22.61 40.91 -15.00
C ILE A 670 23.75 41.88 -15.32
N SER A 671 24.98 41.43 -15.10
CA SER A 671 26.18 42.19 -15.43
C SER A 671 26.60 41.85 -16.85
N ASN A 672 26.59 42.84 -17.74
CA ASN A 672 26.88 42.69 -19.18
C ASN A 672 25.90 41.76 -19.89
N ILE A 673 24.76 42.32 -20.32
CA ILE A 673 24.05 41.78 -21.47
C ILE A 673 25.09 41.69 -22.61
N PRO A 674 25.39 40.50 -23.15
CA PRO A 674 26.30 40.37 -24.28
C PRO A 674 25.93 41.37 -25.38
N GLU A 675 26.91 42.05 -26.00
CA GLU A 675 26.65 43.08 -27.03
C GLU A 675 25.72 42.59 -28.16
N HIS A 676 25.63 41.27 -28.40
CA HIS A 676 24.71 40.69 -29.39
C HIS A 676 23.22 40.76 -29.00
N LEU A 677 22.88 41.03 -27.74
CA LEU A 677 21.51 41.28 -27.27
C LEU A 677 21.15 42.78 -27.22
N ASP A 678 22.14 43.68 -27.38
CA ASP A 678 21.95 45.14 -27.41
C ASP A 678 21.56 45.66 -28.82
N HIS A 679 21.67 44.79 -29.84
CA HIS A 679 21.10 45.03 -31.15
C HIS A 679 19.67 44.46 -31.19
N GLY A 680 18.68 45.34 -31.04
CA GLY A 680 17.27 44.99 -31.09
C GLY A 680 16.95 44.03 -32.23
N PHE A 681 16.23 42.95 -31.90
CA PHE A 681 15.71 41.87 -32.75
C PHE A 681 15.92 42.10 -34.25
N THR A 682 17.16 41.94 -34.70
CA THR A 682 17.50 41.82 -36.10
C THR A 682 17.80 40.35 -36.29
N GLN A 683 16.97 39.69 -37.10
CA GLN A 683 17.16 38.30 -37.49
C GLN A 683 18.57 38.14 -38.07
N GLN A 684 19.50 37.69 -37.24
CA GLN A 684 20.72 37.08 -37.72
C GLN A 684 20.43 35.60 -37.92
N THR A 685 20.47 35.24 -39.19
CA THR A 685 20.57 33.88 -39.69
C THR A 685 21.63 33.12 -38.91
N THR A 686 21.21 32.15 -38.12
CA THR A 686 22.05 31.16 -37.45
C THR A 686 22.77 30.32 -38.51
N THR A 687 23.97 30.74 -38.89
CA THR A 687 25.05 29.79 -39.15
C THR A 687 25.76 29.56 -37.82
N ASP A 688 25.35 28.54 -37.10
CA ASP A 688 26.24 27.87 -36.16
C ASP A 688 26.07 26.36 -36.31
N SER A 689 27.19 25.76 -36.70
CA SER A 689 27.44 24.35 -36.84
C SER A 689 27.33 23.65 -35.50
N GLU A 690 26.15 23.15 -35.16
CA GLU A 690 26.06 22.02 -34.23
C GLU A 690 26.35 20.74 -35.00
N VAL A 691 27.42 20.08 -34.57
CA VAL A 691 27.77 18.72 -35.01
C VAL A 691 26.58 17.83 -34.70
N SER A 692 25.87 17.44 -35.76
CA SER A 692 24.77 16.49 -35.71
C SER A 692 25.31 15.18 -35.12
N GLU A 693 24.93 14.87 -33.87
CA GLU A 693 25.04 13.53 -33.34
C GLU A 693 24.29 12.60 -34.29
N SER A 694 25.01 11.65 -34.88
CA SER A 694 24.42 10.63 -35.74
C SER A 694 23.39 9.83 -34.95
N LEU A 695 22.10 10.13 -35.14
CA LEU A 695 21.00 9.26 -34.74
C LEU A 695 21.09 7.98 -35.59
N GLY A 696 21.90 7.03 -35.14
CA GLY A 696 21.97 5.68 -35.68
C GLY A 696 20.66 4.95 -35.38
N PHE A 697 19.68 5.05 -36.27
CA PHE A 697 18.53 4.16 -36.28
C PHE A 697 18.91 2.84 -36.95
N ASP A 698 19.24 1.80 -36.18
CA ASP A 698 19.54 0.46 -36.73
C ASP A 698 18.29 -0.26 -37.29
N LYS A 699 17.08 0.25 -37.02
CA LYS A 699 15.83 -0.32 -37.51
C LYS A 699 14.73 0.73 -37.62
N LEU A 700 14.27 0.98 -38.84
CA LEU A 700 13.08 1.80 -39.10
C LEU A 700 11.84 0.90 -39.16
N THR A 701 10.76 1.28 -38.46
CA THR A 701 9.48 0.58 -38.51
C THR A 701 8.42 1.53 -39.07
N TYR A 702 7.84 1.18 -40.22
CA TYR A 702 6.69 1.91 -40.78
C TYR A 702 5.39 1.27 -40.33
N THR A 703 4.50 2.07 -39.75
CA THR A 703 3.09 1.67 -39.60
C THR A 703 2.40 1.92 -40.93
N ILE A 704 2.07 0.86 -41.66
CA ILE A 704 1.42 0.95 -42.96
C ILE A 704 -0.07 1.28 -42.78
N SER A 705 -0.55 2.30 -43.50
CA SER A 705 -1.95 2.67 -43.62
C SER A 705 -2.24 3.10 -45.06
N THR A 706 -3.51 3.07 -45.47
CA THR A 706 -3.93 3.53 -46.81
C THR A 706 -3.44 4.95 -47.10
N SER A 707 -3.59 5.88 -46.15
CA SER A 707 -3.17 7.28 -46.33
C SER A 707 -1.65 7.44 -46.48
N LEU A 708 -0.87 6.64 -45.75
CA LEU A 708 0.58 6.65 -45.89
C LEU A 708 0.99 6.12 -47.27
N LEU A 709 0.38 5.02 -47.74
CA LEU A 709 0.67 4.45 -49.06
C LEU A 709 0.35 5.43 -50.18
N GLN A 710 -0.79 6.13 -50.09
CA GLN A 710 -1.15 7.18 -51.06
C GLN A 710 -0.11 8.31 -51.09
N LEU A 711 0.38 8.76 -49.92
CA LEU A 711 1.41 9.78 -49.82
C LEU A 711 2.76 9.32 -50.39
N LEU A 712 3.19 8.10 -50.05
CA LEU A 712 4.43 7.52 -50.58
C LEU A 712 4.37 7.34 -52.11
N MET A 713 3.23 6.91 -52.64
CA MET A 713 3.00 6.84 -54.09
C MET A 713 3.07 8.22 -54.76
N ALA A 714 2.50 9.25 -54.12
CA ALA A 714 2.54 10.62 -54.65
C ALA A 714 3.95 11.19 -54.62
N ILE A 715 4.70 11.01 -53.52
CA ILE A 715 6.10 11.43 -53.40
C ILE A 715 6.96 10.73 -54.47
N ARG A 716 6.82 9.41 -54.61
CA ARG A 716 7.54 8.65 -55.64
C ARG A 716 7.24 9.18 -57.04
N PHE A 717 5.96 9.40 -57.35
CA PHE A 717 5.55 9.93 -58.64
C PHE A 717 6.15 11.31 -58.90
N VAL A 718 6.03 12.26 -57.96
CA VAL A 718 6.53 13.64 -58.11
C VAL A 718 8.05 13.70 -58.32
N VAL A 719 8.79 12.85 -57.62
CA VAL A 719 10.26 12.78 -57.73
C VAL A 719 10.68 12.07 -59.02
N GLU A 720 9.99 11.00 -59.43
CA GLU A 720 10.29 10.27 -60.68
C GLU A 720 9.82 11.01 -61.94
N SER A 721 8.84 11.92 -61.82
CA SER A 721 8.27 12.71 -62.92
C SER A 721 8.84 14.13 -63.01
N HIS A 722 9.97 14.42 -62.34
CA HIS A 722 10.55 15.75 -62.26
C HIS A 722 11.45 16.08 -63.45
N ASP A 723 11.45 17.35 -63.89
CA ASP A 723 12.41 17.91 -64.84
C ASP A 723 13.53 18.66 -64.07
N ASP A 724 14.77 18.63 -64.57
CA ASP A 724 16.03 19.05 -63.90
C ASP A 724 16.12 20.54 -63.45
N GLU A 725 15.04 21.34 -63.53
CA GLU A 725 15.06 22.79 -63.27
C GLU A 725 14.59 23.21 -61.85
N GLU A 726 14.00 22.31 -61.05
CA GLU A 726 13.45 22.59 -59.71
C GLU A 726 14.20 21.82 -58.60
N SER A 727 14.46 22.44 -57.45
CA SER A 727 15.18 21.82 -56.32
C SER A 727 14.24 21.39 -55.19
N PHE A 728 14.42 20.16 -54.70
CA PHE A 728 13.69 19.61 -53.56
C PHE A 728 14.36 19.93 -52.22
N LEU A 729 13.57 19.92 -51.13
CA LEU A 729 14.10 19.97 -49.76
C LEU A 729 14.94 18.71 -49.45
N ASP A 730 16.00 18.85 -48.64
CA ASP A 730 16.91 17.74 -48.28
C ASP A 730 16.20 16.51 -47.71
N ILE A 731 15.11 16.71 -46.96
CA ILE A 731 14.32 15.64 -46.35
C ILE A 731 13.58 14.76 -47.38
N VAL A 732 13.34 15.28 -48.60
CA VAL A 732 12.60 14.58 -49.66
C VAL A 732 13.35 13.35 -50.14
N ALA A 733 14.70 13.38 -50.17
CA ALA A 733 15.51 12.23 -50.55
C ALA A 733 15.26 11.01 -49.64
N HIS A 734 15.11 11.25 -48.33
CA HIS A 734 14.81 10.18 -47.36
C HIS A 734 13.39 9.65 -47.51
N TRP A 735 12.41 10.51 -47.75
CA TRP A 735 11.02 10.10 -48.00
C TRP A 735 10.87 9.34 -49.32
N TYR A 736 11.60 9.74 -50.35
CA TYR A 736 11.64 9.03 -51.63
C TYR A 736 12.24 7.62 -51.48
N GLN A 737 13.39 7.49 -50.82
CA GLN A 737 13.99 6.17 -50.53
C GLN A 737 13.04 5.28 -49.73
N SER A 738 12.34 5.87 -48.74
CA SER A 738 11.31 5.19 -47.96
C SER A 738 10.15 4.69 -48.82
N ALA A 739 9.67 5.54 -49.73
CA ALA A 739 8.58 5.23 -50.65
C ALA A 739 8.96 4.07 -51.59
N VAL A 740 10.14 4.13 -52.21
CA VAL A 740 10.66 3.07 -53.08
C VAL A 740 10.75 1.76 -52.32
N PHE A 741 11.39 1.75 -51.14
CA PHE A 741 11.56 0.54 -50.35
C PHE A 741 10.23 -0.11 -49.96
N VAL A 742 9.28 0.66 -49.42
CA VAL A 742 7.98 0.15 -48.98
C VAL A 742 7.16 -0.34 -50.17
N LEU A 743 7.03 0.46 -51.23
CA LEU A 743 6.18 0.12 -52.38
C LEU A 743 6.73 -1.07 -53.16
N ASP A 744 8.05 -1.16 -53.36
CA ASP A 744 8.66 -2.29 -54.06
C ASP A 744 8.59 -3.57 -53.23
N THR A 745 8.71 -3.47 -51.90
CA THR A 745 8.55 -4.63 -51.01
C THR A 745 7.13 -5.18 -51.06
N LEU A 746 6.11 -4.32 -51.06
CA LEU A 746 4.71 -4.73 -51.21
C LEU A 746 4.43 -5.31 -52.61
N SER A 747 5.01 -4.70 -53.65
CA SER A 747 4.86 -5.15 -55.05
C SER A 747 5.62 -6.46 -55.35
N SER A 748 6.62 -6.81 -54.54
CA SER A 748 7.43 -8.04 -54.70
C SER A 748 6.69 -9.34 -54.35
N GLY A 749 5.46 -9.27 -53.84
CA GLY A 749 4.65 -10.43 -53.46
C GLY A 749 5.03 -11.07 -52.12
N LYS A 750 6.06 -10.57 -51.42
CA LYS A 750 6.49 -11.04 -50.09
C LYS A 750 5.40 -10.97 -49.01
N HIS A 751 4.40 -10.12 -49.19
CA HIS A 751 3.29 -9.93 -48.26
C HIS A 751 1.92 -10.33 -48.85
N SER A 752 1.90 -11.13 -49.91
CA SER A 752 0.67 -11.56 -50.59
C SER A 752 -0.30 -12.40 -49.73
N ALA A 753 0.14 -12.91 -48.58
CA ALA A 753 -0.68 -13.65 -47.62
C ALA A 753 -1.31 -12.77 -46.53
N ASP A 754 -1.10 -11.45 -46.56
CA ASP A 754 -1.66 -10.48 -45.62
C ASP A 754 -2.83 -9.73 -46.28
N ASP A 755 -4.03 -10.27 -46.12
CA ASP A 755 -5.25 -9.78 -46.80
C ASP A 755 -5.55 -8.30 -46.47
N ASP A 756 -5.35 -7.89 -45.21
CA ASP A 756 -5.59 -6.51 -44.75
C ASP A 756 -4.61 -5.52 -45.42
N LEU A 757 -3.33 -5.90 -45.52
CA LEU A 757 -2.28 -5.08 -46.12
C LEU A 757 -2.47 -4.91 -47.64
N MET A 758 -2.85 -6.00 -48.32
CA MET A 758 -3.13 -5.98 -49.76
C MET A 758 -4.41 -5.20 -50.08
N GLU A 759 -5.43 -5.27 -49.23
CA GLU A 759 -6.62 -4.42 -49.32
C GLU A 759 -6.25 -2.93 -49.19
N MET A 760 -5.42 -2.56 -48.21
CA MET A 760 -4.96 -1.18 -48.06
C MET A 760 -4.18 -0.68 -49.28
N LEU A 761 -3.35 -1.53 -49.89
CA LEU A 761 -2.60 -1.22 -51.11
C LEU A 761 -3.53 -1.03 -52.31
N ASP A 762 -4.54 -1.88 -52.48
CA ASP A 762 -5.51 -1.76 -53.57
C ASP A 762 -6.34 -0.47 -53.43
N ILE A 763 -6.83 -0.16 -52.23
CA ILE A 763 -7.54 1.10 -51.95
C ILE A 763 -6.65 2.32 -52.24
N ALA A 764 -5.38 2.29 -51.83
CA ALA A 764 -4.43 3.37 -52.08
C ALA A 764 -4.14 3.55 -53.57
N THR A 765 -4.00 2.45 -54.32
CA THR A 765 -3.74 2.46 -55.77
C THR A 765 -4.92 3.04 -56.54
N ASN A 766 -6.14 2.72 -56.11
CA ASN A 766 -7.39 3.15 -56.76
C ASN A 766 -7.82 4.58 -56.35
N ASN A 767 -7.29 5.13 -55.26
CA ASN A 767 -7.59 6.48 -54.78
C ASN A 767 -6.30 7.31 -54.61
N LYS A 768 -5.68 7.73 -55.70
CA LYS A 768 -4.42 8.50 -55.64
C LYS A 768 -4.63 9.92 -55.11
N LEU A 769 -3.65 10.43 -54.37
CA LEU A 769 -3.61 11.86 -53.98
C LEU A 769 -3.30 12.74 -55.19
N ASP A 770 -3.75 14.00 -55.11
CA ASP A 770 -3.39 15.02 -56.09
C ASP A 770 -1.90 15.35 -55.98
N THR A 771 -1.15 14.96 -57.01
CA THR A 771 0.30 15.11 -57.06
C THR A 771 0.74 16.57 -57.21
N HIS A 772 -0.14 17.47 -57.69
CA HIS A 772 0.17 18.90 -57.78
C HIS A 772 0.24 19.53 -56.38
N LEU A 773 -0.71 19.20 -55.50
CA LEU A 773 -0.74 19.68 -54.12
C LEU A 773 0.45 19.15 -53.31
N VAL A 774 0.86 17.91 -53.58
CA VAL A 774 2.04 17.31 -52.93
C VAL A 774 3.32 17.93 -53.46
N LYS A 775 3.42 18.23 -54.76
CA LYS A 775 4.61 18.83 -55.38
C LYS A 775 4.97 20.17 -54.73
N GLU A 776 4.00 21.05 -54.50
CA GLU A 776 4.22 22.36 -53.85
C GLU A 776 4.85 22.24 -52.45
N ALA A 777 4.57 21.16 -51.73
CA ALA A 777 5.09 20.96 -50.37
C ALA A 777 6.50 20.33 -50.33
N LEU A 778 7.03 19.87 -51.46
CA LEU A 778 8.33 19.18 -51.56
C LEU A 778 9.45 20.07 -52.14
N LEU A 779 9.08 21.16 -52.81
CA LEU A 779 10.00 22.10 -53.46
C LEU A 779 10.52 23.18 -52.51
N CYS A 780 11.70 23.73 -52.83
CA CYS A 780 12.34 24.85 -52.13
C CYS A 780 11.74 26.22 -52.49
#